data_AF-A0AAV7YCG5-F1
#
_entry.id   AF-A0AAV7YCG5-F1
#
_cell.length_a   1.000
_cell.length_b   1.000
_cell.length_c   1.000
_cell.angle_alpha   90.00
_cell.angle_beta   90.00
_cell.angle_gamma   90.00
#
_symmetry.space_group_name_H-M   'P 1'
#
loop_
_entity.id
_entity.type
_entity.pdbx_description
1 polymer ?
#
loop_
_entity_poly.entity_id
_entity_poly.type
_entity_poly.pdbx_seq_one_letter_code
_entity_poly.pdbx_strand_id
1 'polypeptide(L)'
;MFEEKNKNHHPKLNKSNGENKHPKNHKNRKNTSKYKQELIEKIKQLNKVHEFEIKESEKLKKDISSLDQSISTFNVEIKTDLGTLEEKQKKIAYFNELIQTNEEKIQNEKERQTMMKKESELLTTDINSKLQYLQQIIQQTKELEQNFTRLNSLISISGRDAKLNELNKLCELKNREQESQKLLSAVEHQNKIKIDLEKQYEELQQESMKALETNKSLKQENQQKRLIIGAIKNSEINSNWTENYRKFNNKNKHTEKIIHQYSALYYESEKHLLQEYEKSLKENNQQIEELILQSKKGIIFTDSQNMSQLTDNDNNTNKKRIKVETIQLHNTIKDNVQKQKQTTNSNVNQIKRKQPFMQIKKKNIQEMKLNIANPVTGLQKVIDIDDERKLAYFWEKRISQEIIGDPLGEEFKGYIFKITGGNDKQGFPMMQGVLVSTRARLLLREGHPCYRPKRKGERIRRNVRGCILGPDLGVINLIVVKKGENDIAGLTDSIVPRRLGPKRANNIRKLFALKKDEDVRKYAIRREVQPKNEGGKIKTKAPKIQRLITPKLLRRKREKISQKRARFLKNKKQKEWYKNIVKQRRKEATRYQRRKDAKNRSEKDIAHLKKKKERKKKRRLIRKEKRIQNKKKN
;
A
#
# COMPACT_ATOMS: atom_id res chain seq x y z
N MET A 1 -34.02 -43.19 -69.03
CA MET A 1 -33.64 -44.40 -69.77
C MET A 1 -32.69 -43.97 -70.87
N PHE A 2 -31.54 -44.64 -70.99
CA PHE A 2 -30.54 -44.68 -72.07
C PHE A 2 -30.08 -43.32 -72.69
N GLU A 3 -28.79 -42.98 -72.79
CA GLU A 3 -27.70 -43.70 -73.48
C GLU A 3 -28.00 -43.87 -75.00
N GLU A 4 -27.10 -43.65 -75.97
CA GLU A 4 -25.65 -43.50 -75.91
C GLU A 4 -25.03 -43.11 -77.28
N LYS A 5 -23.70 -42.92 -77.28
CA LYS A 5 -22.72 -43.32 -78.35
C LYS A 5 -22.67 -42.62 -79.74
N ASN A 6 -21.60 -41.82 -79.85
CA ASN A 6 -20.44 -42.01 -80.75
C ASN A 6 -20.51 -41.83 -82.28
N LYS A 7 -19.61 -40.96 -82.77
CA LYS A 7 -18.54 -41.14 -83.81
C LYS A 7 -18.23 -39.74 -84.40
N ASN A 8 -17.12 -39.03 -84.19
CA ASN A 8 -15.70 -39.30 -83.89
C ASN A 8 -14.83 -39.67 -85.11
N HIS A 9 -14.03 -38.70 -85.61
CA HIS A 9 -12.74 -38.72 -86.37
C HIS A 9 -12.70 -37.58 -87.42
N HIS A 10 -11.85 -36.54 -87.31
CA HIS A 10 -10.37 -36.47 -87.49
C HIS A 10 -9.95 -36.32 -88.99
N PRO A 11 -8.76 -35.76 -89.36
CA PRO A 11 -7.49 -35.76 -88.58
C PRO A 11 -6.46 -34.58 -88.70
N LYS A 12 -5.50 -34.55 -87.73
CA LYS A 12 -4.03 -34.28 -87.87
C LYS A 12 -3.52 -32.86 -88.26
N LEU A 13 -2.32 -32.36 -87.87
CA LEU A 13 -1.11 -32.89 -87.17
C LEU A 13 -0.32 -31.75 -86.42
N ASN A 14 0.21 -32.03 -85.21
CA ASN A 14 1.63 -31.87 -84.71
C ASN A 14 2.55 -30.73 -85.24
N LYS A 15 3.57 -30.15 -84.54
CA LYS A 15 4.38 -30.36 -83.29
C LYS A 15 5.30 -29.10 -83.14
N SER A 16 6.12 -28.78 -82.11
CA SER A 16 6.22 -29.11 -80.66
C SER A 16 7.34 -28.30 -79.96
N ASN A 17 7.16 -27.96 -78.67
CA ASN A 17 8.17 -27.70 -77.60
C ASN A 17 9.22 -26.58 -77.70
N GLY A 18 9.34 -25.81 -76.61
CA GLY A 18 10.49 -24.96 -76.26
C GLY A 18 10.28 -24.22 -74.93
N GLU A 19 10.85 -24.71 -73.83
CA GLU A 19 10.74 -24.05 -72.51
C GLU A 19 11.61 -22.78 -72.42
N ASN A 20 11.14 -21.75 -71.71
CA ASN A 20 12.03 -20.98 -70.83
C ASN A 20 11.26 -20.27 -69.70
N LYS A 21 11.70 -20.51 -68.45
CA LYS A 21 11.11 -19.93 -67.23
C LYS A 21 11.90 -18.70 -66.78
N HIS A 22 11.26 -17.55 -66.60
CA HIS A 22 11.82 -16.47 -65.78
C HIS A 22 10.81 -15.89 -64.76
N PRO A 23 11.23 -15.49 -63.54
CA PRO A 23 10.29 -15.40 -62.42
C PRO A 23 10.13 -13.99 -61.80
N LYS A 24 9.02 -13.83 -61.04
CA LYS A 24 8.71 -12.83 -60.00
C LYS A 24 8.09 -11.49 -60.46
N ASN A 25 6.82 -11.28 -60.08
CA ASN A 25 6.45 -10.04 -59.37
C ASN A 25 5.28 -10.16 -58.35
N HIS A 26 4.99 -11.35 -57.83
CA HIS A 26 3.86 -11.58 -56.90
C HIS A 26 4.07 -11.13 -55.43
N LYS A 27 5.24 -10.60 -55.05
CA LYS A 27 5.54 -10.27 -53.64
C LYS A 27 5.15 -8.85 -53.20
N ASN A 28 5.08 -7.86 -54.11
CA ASN A 28 4.76 -6.48 -53.72
C ASN A 28 3.26 -6.20 -53.53
N ARG A 29 2.37 -6.72 -54.40
CA ARG A 29 0.91 -6.55 -54.25
C ARG A 29 0.33 -7.14 -52.96
N LYS A 30 0.93 -8.21 -52.41
CA LYS A 30 0.47 -8.82 -51.15
C LYS A 30 0.82 -7.96 -49.92
N ASN A 31 1.94 -7.23 -49.94
CA ASN A 31 2.35 -6.36 -48.83
C ASN A 31 1.53 -5.05 -48.79
N THR A 32 1.22 -4.44 -49.93
CA THR A 32 0.36 -3.24 -49.98
C THR A 32 -1.08 -3.56 -49.61
N SER A 33 -1.62 -4.69 -50.09
CA SER A 33 -2.95 -5.19 -49.68
C SER A 33 -3.05 -5.41 -48.17
N LYS A 34 -2.03 -6.06 -47.57
CA LYS A 34 -1.99 -6.29 -46.11
C LYS A 34 -1.90 -4.99 -45.31
N TYR A 35 -1.04 -4.04 -45.72
CA TYR A 35 -0.93 -2.75 -45.05
C TYR A 35 -2.24 -1.94 -45.14
N LYS A 36 -2.95 -2.01 -46.29
CA LYS A 36 -4.26 -1.39 -46.47
C LYS A 36 -5.33 -2.02 -45.57
N GLN A 37 -5.33 -3.34 -45.41
CA GLN A 37 -6.21 -4.05 -44.47
C GLN A 37 -5.89 -3.68 -43.00
N GLU A 38 -4.62 -3.69 -42.60
CA GLU A 38 -4.19 -3.27 -41.26
C GLU A 38 -4.58 -1.80 -40.96
N LEU A 39 -4.53 -0.90 -41.95
CA LEU A 39 -4.98 0.48 -41.80
C LEU A 39 -6.50 0.58 -41.62
N ILE A 40 -7.28 -0.16 -42.41
CA ILE A 40 -8.75 -0.22 -42.32
C ILE A 40 -9.21 -0.79 -40.97
N GLU A 41 -8.56 -1.84 -40.47
CA GLU A 41 -8.86 -2.35 -39.12
C GLU A 41 -8.54 -1.33 -38.02
N LYS A 42 -7.44 -0.58 -38.16
CA LYS A 42 -7.09 0.49 -37.22
C LYS A 42 -8.11 1.63 -37.22
N ILE A 43 -8.60 2.03 -38.39
CA ILE A 43 -9.67 3.04 -38.52
C ILE A 43 -10.97 2.52 -37.89
N LYS A 44 -11.35 1.26 -38.13
CA LYS A 44 -12.51 0.64 -37.46
C LYS A 44 -12.37 0.56 -35.94
N GLN A 45 -11.15 0.37 -35.42
CA GLN A 45 -10.88 0.39 -33.98
C GLN A 45 -10.99 1.81 -33.40
N LEU A 46 -10.47 2.83 -34.09
CA LEU A 46 -10.59 4.23 -33.67
C LEU A 46 -12.04 4.71 -33.67
N ASN A 47 -12.82 4.41 -34.71
CA ASN A 47 -14.23 4.79 -34.78
C ASN A 47 -15.06 4.15 -33.64
N LYS A 48 -14.77 2.89 -33.26
CA LYS A 48 -15.42 2.24 -32.10
C LYS A 48 -15.08 2.88 -30.76
N VAL A 49 -13.86 3.41 -30.60
CA VAL A 49 -13.50 4.20 -29.40
C VAL A 49 -14.26 5.52 -29.40
N HIS A 50 -14.35 6.20 -30.54
CA HIS A 50 -15.06 7.46 -30.68
C HIS A 50 -16.58 7.33 -30.44
N GLU A 51 -17.22 6.28 -30.94
CA GLU A 51 -18.63 5.95 -30.64
C GLU A 51 -18.88 5.68 -29.14
N PHE A 52 -17.90 5.09 -28.45
CA PHE A 52 -17.98 4.84 -27.01
C PHE A 52 -17.86 6.15 -26.22
N GLU A 53 -16.92 7.02 -26.59
CA GLU A 53 -16.73 8.33 -25.95
C GLU A 53 -17.93 9.27 -26.20
N ILE A 54 -18.56 9.23 -27.38
CA ILE A 54 -19.82 9.95 -27.64
C ILE A 54 -20.92 9.49 -26.67
N LYS A 55 -21.15 8.18 -26.53
CA LYS A 55 -22.15 7.61 -25.61
C LYS A 55 -21.88 7.93 -24.14
N GLU A 56 -20.61 8.00 -23.74
CA GLU A 56 -20.21 8.41 -22.38
C GLU A 56 -20.49 9.91 -22.16
N SER A 57 -20.29 10.76 -23.18
CA SER A 57 -20.62 12.18 -23.14
C SER A 57 -22.13 12.46 -23.09
N GLU A 58 -22.95 11.70 -23.83
CA GLU A 58 -24.42 11.79 -23.80
C GLU A 58 -24.97 11.40 -22.43
N LYS A 59 -24.37 10.37 -21.81
CA LYS A 59 -24.73 9.95 -20.45
C LYS A 59 -24.44 11.06 -19.43
N LEU A 60 -23.25 11.67 -19.51
CA LEU A 60 -22.90 12.82 -18.67
C LEU A 60 -23.85 14.02 -18.86
N LYS A 61 -24.29 14.31 -20.10
CA LYS A 61 -25.30 15.35 -20.35
C LYS A 61 -26.65 15.05 -19.68
N LYS A 62 -27.11 13.79 -19.70
CA LYS A 62 -28.33 13.36 -19.00
C LYS A 62 -28.18 13.44 -17.48
N ASP A 63 -27.05 12.99 -16.95
CA ASP A 63 -26.75 13.05 -15.51
C ASP A 63 -26.75 14.50 -15.01
N ILE A 64 -26.16 15.45 -15.76
CA ILE A 64 -26.18 16.89 -15.45
C ILE A 64 -27.61 17.46 -15.48
N SER A 65 -28.40 17.16 -16.53
CA SER A 65 -29.78 17.63 -16.62
C SER A 65 -30.67 17.15 -15.46
N SER A 66 -30.46 15.92 -14.98
CA SER A 66 -31.15 15.39 -13.79
C SER A 66 -30.74 16.11 -12.49
N LEU A 67 -29.50 16.59 -12.44
CA LEU A 67 -28.93 17.34 -11.32
C LEU A 67 -29.49 18.76 -11.27
N ASP A 68 -29.63 19.43 -12.42
CA ASP A 68 -30.25 20.75 -12.52
C ASP A 68 -31.75 20.71 -12.18
N GLN A 69 -32.48 19.66 -12.58
CA GLN A 69 -33.85 19.42 -12.15
C GLN A 69 -33.94 19.25 -10.62
N SER A 70 -33.04 18.46 -10.04
CA SER A 70 -32.96 18.24 -8.58
C SER A 70 -32.62 19.51 -7.79
N ILE A 71 -31.79 20.39 -8.36
CA ILE A 71 -31.47 21.71 -7.78
C ILE A 71 -32.67 22.65 -7.89
N SER A 72 -33.42 22.59 -8.99
CA SER A 72 -34.65 23.38 -9.18
C SER A 72 -35.73 23.00 -8.16
N THR A 73 -36.03 21.71 -7.99
CA THR A 73 -36.99 21.23 -6.97
C THR A 73 -36.55 21.60 -5.55
N PHE A 74 -35.25 21.49 -5.25
CA PHE A 74 -34.71 21.86 -3.94
C PHE A 74 -34.78 23.37 -3.66
N ASN A 75 -34.65 24.22 -4.68
CA ASN A 75 -34.85 25.67 -4.55
C ASN A 75 -36.32 26.05 -4.34
N VAL A 76 -37.27 25.18 -4.73
CA VAL A 76 -38.70 25.32 -4.38
C VAL A 76 -38.93 24.92 -2.92
N GLU A 77 -38.40 23.77 -2.46
CA GLU A 77 -38.47 23.34 -1.05
C GLU A 77 -37.88 24.38 -0.07
N ILE A 78 -36.75 25.02 -0.43
CA ILE A 78 -36.14 26.08 0.38
C ILE A 78 -37.07 27.29 0.55
N LYS A 79 -37.95 27.57 -0.41
CA LYS A 79 -38.93 28.66 -0.34
C LYS A 79 -40.16 28.32 0.50
N THR A 80 -40.47 27.04 0.73
CA THR A 80 -41.69 26.61 1.44
C THR A 80 -41.46 26.22 2.90
N ASP A 81 -40.29 25.72 3.28
CA ASP A 81 -40.16 24.96 4.55
C ASP A 81 -39.44 25.66 5.73
N LEU A 82 -40.11 25.57 6.88
CA LEU A 82 -39.69 25.98 8.23
C LEU A 82 -38.62 25.05 8.88
N GLY A 83 -37.60 24.64 8.13
CA GLY A 83 -36.49 23.83 8.65
C GLY A 83 -35.48 24.62 9.49
N THR A 84 -34.84 23.97 10.47
CA THR A 84 -33.93 24.61 11.44
C THR A 84 -32.63 25.13 10.80
N LEU A 85 -32.00 26.12 11.44
CA LEU A 85 -30.82 26.81 10.90
C LEU A 85 -29.62 25.87 10.67
N GLU A 86 -29.44 24.85 11.52
CA GLU A 86 -28.38 23.85 11.34
C GLU A 86 -28.62 22.94 10.12
N GLU A 87 -29.85 22.51 9.88
CA GLU A 87 -30.18 21.62 8.76
C GLU A 87 -30.00 22.36 7.44
N LYS A 88 -30.41 23.63 7.39
CA LYS A 88 -30.15 24.53 6.26
C LYS A 88 -28.64 24.71 6.05
N GLN A 89 -27.84 24.87 7.10
CA GLN A 89 -26.37 24.94 6.97
C GLN A 89 -25.72 23.62 6.54
N LYS A 90 -26.16 22.48 7.05
CA LYS A 90 -25.66 21.14 6.68
C LYS A 90 -25.99 20.81 5.22
N LYS A 91 -27.21 21.11 4.74
CA LYS A 91 -27.59 20.99 3.33
C LYS A 91 -26.76 21.94 2.44
N ILE A 92 -26.59 23.21 2.82
CA ILE A 92 -25.74 24.16 2.07
C ILE A 92 -24.27 23.68 2.00
N ALA A 93 -23.71 23.13 3.09
CA ALA A 93 -22.36 22.57 3.08
C ALA A 93 -22.22 21.38 2.12
N TYR A 94 -23.20 20.47 2.10
CA TYR A 94 -23.25 19.34 1.16
C TYR A 94 -23.29 19.81 -0.30
N PHE A 95 -24.15 20.79 -0.63
CA PHE A 95 -24.23 21.32 -1.99
C PHE A 95 -22.96 22.07 -2.41
N ASN A 96 -22.28 22.79 -1.53
CA ASN A 96 -20.99 23.41 -1.85
C ASN A 96 -19.90 22.34 -2.16
N GLU A 97 -19.88 21.23 -1.43
CA GLU A 97 -18.95 20.11 -1.69
C GLU A 97 -19.29 19.38 -3.01
N LEU A 98 -20.57 19.32 -3.38
CA LEU A 98 -21.03 18.77 -4.66
C LEU A 98 -20.69 19.70 -5.85
N ILE A 99 -20.84 21.02 -5.68
CA ILE A 99 -20.43 22.03 -6.68
C ILE A 99 -18.91 21.96 -6.88
N GLN A 100 -18.13 21.95 -5.81
CA GLN A 100 -16.66 21.91 -5.88
C GLN A 100 -16.16 20.63 -6.57
N THR A 101 -16.74 19.47 -6.27
CA THR A 101 -16.38 18.21 -6.94
C THR A 101 -16.83 18.14 -8.40
N ASN A 102 -17.82 18.93 -8.82
CA ASN A 102 -18.19 19.06 -10.23
C ASN A 102 -17.32 20.10 -10.97
N GLU A 103 -16.96 21.22 -10.34
CA GLU A 103 -15.95 22.17 -10.87
C GLU A 103 -14.60 21.45 -11.13
N GLU A 104 -14.16 20.59 -10.21
CA GLU A 104 -12.96 19.75 -10.40
C GLU A 104 -13.09 18.78 -11.60
N LYS A 105 -14.23 18.13 -11.79
CA LYS A 105 -14.45 17.24 -12.97
C LYS A 105 -14.38 18.03 -14.28
N ILE A 106 -15.04 19.19 -14.34
CA ILE A 106 -15.04 20.07 -15.51
C ILE A 106 -13.60 20.53 -15.83
N GLN A 107 -12.80 20.87 -14.83
CA GLN A 107 -11.40 21.25 -15.01
C GLN A 107 -10.54 20.09 -15.55
N ASN A 108 -10.69 18.88 -15.02
CA ASN A 108 -10.00 17.70 -15.52
C ASN A 108 -10.38 17.36 -16.98
N GLU A 109 -11.65 17.54 -17.37
CA GLU A 109 -12.10 17.30 -18.74
C GLU A 109 -11.56 18.37 -19.70
N LYS A 110 -11.49 19.64 -19.29
CA LYS A 110 -10.81 20.71 -20.05
C LYS A 110 -9.32 20.39 -20.26
N GLU A 111 -8.62 19.92 -19.24
CA GLU A 111 -7.22 19.50 -19.37
C GLU A 111 -7.06 18.33 -20.36
N ARG A 112 -7.94 17.32 -20.30
CA ARG A 112 -7.99 16.22 -21.28
C ARG A 112 -8.23 16.73 -22.71
N GLN A 113 -9.15 17.68 -22.92
CA GLN A 113 -9.40 18.28 -24.23
C GLN A 113 -8.17 19.04 -24.76
N THR A 114 -7.46 19.82 -23.92
CA THR A 114 -6.22 20.49 -24.36
C THR A 114 -5.10 19.52 -24.74
N MET A 115 -5.04 18.35 -24.09
CA MET A 115 -4.10 17.27 -24.43
C MET A 115 -4.48 16.62 -25.76
N MET A 116 -5.76 16.32 -25.99
CA MET A 116 -6.25 15.78 -27.27
C MET A 116 -6.00 16.75 -28.42
N LYS A 117 -6.22 18.05 -28.22
CA LYS A 117 -5.94 19.08 -29.23
C LYS A 117 -4.46 19.09 -29.63
N LYS A 118 -3.53 19.06 -28.66
CA LYS A 118 -2.08 18.95 -28.91
C LYS A 118 -1.67 17.65 -29.62
N GLU A 119 -2.30 16.52 -29.29
CA GLU A 119 -2.05 15.25 -29.99
C GLU A 119 -2.56 15.30 -31.44
N SER A 120 -3.69 15.98 -31.70
CA SER A 120 -4.20 16.19 -33.06
C SER A 120 -3.32 17.14 -33.89
N GLU A 121 -2.80 18.22 -33.30
CA GLU A 121 -1.84 19.15 -33.92
C GLU A 121 -0.52 18.43 -34.28
N LEU A 122 -0.05 17.53 -33.41
CA LEU A 122 1.13 16.70 -33.70
C LEU A 122 0.87 15.68 -34.83
N LEU A 123 -0.36 15.18 -34.94
CA LEU A 123 -0.75 14.26 -36.02
C LEU A 123 -0.85 14.98 -37.37
N THR A 124 -1.43 16.19 -37.39
CA THR A 124 -1.61 16.98 -38.62
C THR A 124 -0.26 17.49 -39.16
N THR A 125 0.67 17.88 -38.29
CA THR A 125 2.04 18.24 -38.70
C THR A 125 2.80 17.05 -39.30
N ASP A 126 2.67 15.83 -38.74
CA ASP A 126 3.24 14.60 -39.31
C ASP A 126 2.60 14.26 -40.68
N ILE A 127 1.28 14.39 -40.82
CA ILE A 127 0.56 14.20 -42.11
C ILE A 127 1.03 15.22 -43.16
N ASN A 128 1.08 16.51 -42.82
CA ASN A 128 1.50 17.57 -43.73
C ASN A 128 2.97 17.38 -44.19
N SER A 129 3.86 16.95 -43.31
CA SER A 129 5.25 16.62 -43.67
C SER A 129 5.35 15.48 -44.71
N LYS A 130 4.45 14.49 -44.61
CA LYS A 130 4.38 13.37 -45.56
C LYS A 130 3.75 13.78 -46.89
N LEU A 131 2.76 14.66 -46.87
CA LEU A 131 2.17 15.23 -48.09
C LEU A 131 3.20 16.07 -48.86
N GLN A 132 3.97 16.90 -48.18
CA GLN A 132 5.03 17.70 -48.78
C GLN A 132 6.11 16.79 -49.43
N TYR A 133 6.50 15.70 -48.76
CA TYR A 133 7.42 14.71 -49.32
C TYR A 133 6.84 13.99 -50.55
N LEU A 134 5.55 13.64 -50.54
CA LEU A 134 4.88 13.03 -51.69
C LEU A 134 4.75 14.01 -52.87
N GLN A 135 4.44 15.28 -52.62
CA GLN A 135 4.42 16.34 -53.64
C GLN A 135 5.81 16.52 -54.27
N GLN A 136 6.87 16.50 -53.46
CA GLN A 136 8.25 16.55 -53.96
C GLN A 136 8.58 15.36 -54.88
N ILE A 137 8.13 14.15 -54.56
CA ILE A 137 8.27 12.97 -55.43
C ILE A 137 7.49 13.16 -56.74
N ILE A 138 6.24 13.66 -56.68
CA ILE A 138 5.40 13.90 -57.86
C ILE A 138 6.07 14.93 -58.80
N GLN A 139 6.67 15.98 -58.25
CA GLN A 139 7.38 16.99 -59.02
C GLN A 139 8.64 16.42 -59.68
N GLN A 140 9.44 15.62 -58.96
CA GLN A 140 10.57 14.88 -59.53
C GLN A 140 10.14 13.92 -60.65
N THR A 141 8.98 13.26 -60.55
CA THR A 141 8.48 12.43 -61.66
C THR A 141 8.06 13.25 -62.88
N LYS A 142 7.44 14.42 -62.70
CA LYS A 142 7.09 15.32 -63.82
C LYS A 142 8.33 15.89 -64.52
N GLU A 143 9.39 16.23 -63.78
CA GLU A 143 10.68 16.64 -64.36
C GLU A 143 11.32 15.51 -65.16
N LEU A 144 11.25 14.26 -64.68
CA LEU A 144 11.72 13.08 -65.42
C LEU A 144 10.91 12.85 -66.70
N GLU A 145 9.59 13.02 -66.66
CA GLU A 145 8.71 12.92 -67.84
C GLU A 145 9.00 14.02 -68.88
N GLN A 146 9.23 15.27 -68.45
CA GLN A 146 9.61 16.36 -69.36
C GLN A 146 10.99 16.13 -70.02
N ASN A 147 11.96 15.62 -69.26
CA ASN A 147 13.26 15.22 -69.79
C ASN A 147 13.15 14.03 -70.77
N PHE A 148 12.20 13.12 -70.52
CA PHE A 148 11.90 11.99 -71.39
C PHE A 148 11.22 12.43 -72.71
N THR A 149 10.30 13.40 -72.66
CA THR A 149 9.73 13.99 -73.88
C THR A 149 10.77 14.79 -74.68
N ARG A 150 11.72 15.47 -74.02
CA ARG A 150 12.87 16.12 -74.69
C ARG A 150 13.80 15.10 -75.37
N LEU A 151 14.08 13.97 -74.73
CA LEU A 151 14.82 12.87 -75.34
C LEU A 151 14.08 12.32 -76.55
N ASN A 152 12.77 12.11 -76.46
CA ASN A 152 11.97 11.63 -77.59
C ASN A 152 11.83 12.66 -78.74
N SER A 153 11.90 13.97 -78.48
CA SER A 153 12.01 14.97 -79.56
C SER A 153 13.38 14.99 -80.25
N LEU A 154 14.43 14.49 -79.58
CA LEU A 154 15.79 14.37 -80.13
C LEU A 154 16.02 13.03 -80.85
N ILE A 155 15.20 12.00 -80.59
CA ILE A 155 15.31 10.67 -81.21
C ILE A 155 14.35 10.57 -82.40
N SER A 156 14.70 11.27 -83.48
CA SER A 156 14.09 11.09 -84.80
C SER A 156 14.76 10.00 -85.64
N ILE A 157 15.77 9.29 -85.09
CA ILE A 157 16.53 8.25 -85.80
C ILE A 157 16.69 6.98 -84.93
N SER A 158 16.26 5.84 -85.52
CA SER A 158 16.48 4.43 -85.12
C SER A 158 15.58 3.76 -84.04
N GLY A 159 15.28 2.48 -84.28
CA GLY A 159 14.93 1.48 -83.26
C GLY A 159 13.43 1.25 -82.95
N ARG A 160 12.87 0.09 -83.35
CA ARG A 160 11.54 -0.36 -82.86
C ARG A 160 11.60 -0.92 -81.44
N ASP A 161 12.72 -1.50 -81.01
CA ASP A 161 12.81 -2.22 -79.73
C ASP A 161 12.97 -1.32 -78.50
N ALA A 162 13.50 -0.11 -78.67
CA ALA A 162 13.51 0.91 -77.60
C ALA A 162 12.07 1.24 -77.16
N LYS A 163 11.14 1.35 -78.13
CA LYS A 163 9.75 1.76 -77.91
C LYS A 163 9.00 0.81 -76.96
N LEU A 164 9.29 -0.50 -76.97
CA LEU A 164 8.56 -1.47 -76.13
C LEU A 164 8.93 -1.37 -74.63
N ASN A 165 10.21 -1.15 -74.31
CA ASN A 165 10.64 -0.92 -72.93
C ASN A 165 10.15 0.43 -72.38
N GLU A 166 10.05 1.44 -73.24
CA GLU A 166 9.53 2.75 -72.89
C GLU A 166 8.01 2.75 -72.68
N LEU A 167 7.25 2.02 -73.52
CA LEU A 167 5.81 1.84 -73.35
C LEU A 167 5.45 1.16 -72.01
N ASN A 168 6.26 0.17 -71.62
CA ASN A 168 6.11 -0.53 -70.34
C ASN A 168 6.41 0.40 -69.15
N LYS A 169 7.43 1.27 -69.23
CA LYS A 169 7.67 2.33 -68.23
C LYS A 169 6.52 3.34 -68.15
N LEU A 170 5.98 3.78 -69.28
CA LEU A 170 4.82 4.67 -69.33
C LEU A 170 3.57 4.03 -68.70
N CYS A 171 3.36 2.73 -68.88
CA CYS A 171 2.30 2.01 -68.18
C CYS A 171 2.54 1.93 -66.67
N GLU A 172 3.77 1.70 -66.20
CA GLU A 172 4.07 1.76 -64.75
C GLU A 172 3.88 3.17 -64.17
N LEU A 173 4.22 4.23 -64.92
CA LEU A 173 4.03 5.62 -64.50
C LEU A 173 2.54 6.00 -64.42
N LYS A 174 1.74 5.72 -65.46
CA LYS A 174 0.27 5.93 -65.42
C LYS A 174 -0.41 5.18 -64.28
N ASN A 175 0.03 3.95 -63.97
CA ASN A 175 -0.51 3.21 -62.82
C ASN A 175 -0.15 3.88 -61.48
N ARG A 176 1.07 4.43 -61.33
CA ARG A 176 1.45 5.21 -60.13
C ARG A 176 0.72 6.54 -60.05
N GLU A 177 0.47 7.20 -61.17
CA GLU A 177 -0.31 8.44 -61.23
C GLU A 177 -1.75 8.20 -60.76
N GLN A 178 -2.41 7.13 -61.22
CA GLN A 178 -3.74 6.75 -60.74
C GLN A 178 -3.77 6.34 -59.25
N GLU A 179 -2.72 5.69 -58.74
CA GLU A 179 -2.59 5.42 -57.29
C GLU A 179 -2.37 6.72 -56.49
N SER A 180 -1.61 7.68 -57.04
CA SER A 180 -1.36 8.99 -56.44
C SER A 180 -2.63 9.85 -56.38
N GLN A 181 -3.39 9.93 -57.48
CA GLN A 181 -4.68 10.64 -57.53
C GLN A 181 -5.70 10.08 -56.53
N LYS A 182 -5.77 8.74 -56.37
CA LYS A 182 -6.62 8.08 -55.36
C LYS A 182 -6.17 8.31 -53.92
N LEU A 183 -4.89 8.58 -53.69
CA LEU A 183 -4.38 9.00 -52.39
C LEU A 183 -4.70 10.47 -52.12
N LEU A 184 -4.60 11.33 -53.14
CA LEU A 184 -4.93 12.76 -53.04
C LEU A 184 -6.41 12.97 -52.69
N SER A 185 -7.33 12.29 -53.39
CA SER A 185 -8.77 12.38 -53.10
C SER A 185 -9.13 11.85 -51.70
N ALA A 186 -8.40 10.84 -51.20
CA ALA A 186 -8.58 10.32 -49.84
C ALA A 186 -8.10 11.32 -48.77
N VAL A 187 -7.05 12.09 -49.06
CA VAL A 187 -6.53 13.15 -48.18
C VAL A 187 -7.47 14.37 -48.18
N GLU A 188 -7.99 14.76 -49.33
CA GLU A 188 -8.99 15.84 -49.45
C GLU A 188 -10.27 15.51 -48.67
N HIS A 189 -10.72 14.25 -48.72
CA HIS A 189 -11.85 13.77 -47.90
C HIS A 189 -11.53 13.79 -46.40
N GLN A 190 -10.29 13.48 -45.99
CA GLN A 190 -9.87 13.62 -44.58
C GLN A 190 -9.79 15.07 -44.13
N ASN A 191 -9.36 15.99 -45.00
CA ASN A 191 -9.33 17.42 -44.72
C ASN A 191 -10.74 18.02 -44.59
N LYS A 192 -11.72 17.57 -45.39
CA LYS A 192 -13.13 17.96 -45.19
C LYS A 192 -13.65 17.53 -43.80
N ILE A 193 -13.50 16.25 -43.44
CA ILE A 193 -13.88 15.75 -42.11
C ILE A 193 -13.21 16.57 -40.99
N LYS A 194 -11.93 16.92 -41.16
CA LYS A 194 -11.20 17.74 -40.19
C LYS A 194 -11.82 19.14 -40.04
N ILE A 195 -12.15 19.82 -41.13
CA ILE A 195 -12.77 21.15 -41.11
C ILE A 195 -14.15 21.12 -40.43
N ASP A 196 -14.95 20.07 -40.69
CA ASP A 196 -16.27 19.91 -40.07
C ASP A 196 -16.15 19.67 -38.55
N LEU A 197 -15.15 18.90 -38.10
CA LEU A 197 -14.83 18.71 -36.68
C LEU A 197 -14.28 19.98 -36.02
N GLU A 198 -13.50 20.80 -36.73
CA GLU A 198 -13.00 22.08 -36.22
C GLU A 198 -14.16 23.08 -35.98
N LYS A 199 -15.14 23.15 -36.89
CA LYS A 199 -16.37 23.95 -36.69
C LYS A 199 -17.19 23.50 -35.48
N GLN A 200 -17.45 22.20 -35.35
CA GLN A 200 -18.18 21.65 -34.19
C GLN A 200 -17.47 21.96 -32.86
N TYR A 201 -16.13 22.01 -32.86
CA TYR A 201 -15.36 22.39 -31.68
C TYR A 201 -15.48 23.89 -31.35
N GLU A 202 -15.52 24.77 -32.35
CA GLU A 202 -15.72 26.22 -32.15
C GLU A 202 -17.11 26.55 -31.62
N GLU A 203 -18.16 25.89 -32.11
CA GLU A 203 -19.53 26.01 -31.59
C GLU A 203 -19.59 25.63 -30.09
N LEU A 204 -19.01 24.48 -29.72
CA LEU A 204 -18.92 24.03 -28.32
C LEU A 204 -18.09 24.98 -27.44
N GLN A 205 -17.04 25.63 -27.99
CA GLN A 205 -16.29 26.65 -27.25
C GLN A 205 -17.17 27.88 -26.95
N GLN A 206 -17.95 28.35 -27.92
CA GLN A 206 -18.87 29.49 -27.75
C GLN A 206 -19.97 29.20 -26.73
N GLU A 207 -20.57 28.01 -26.75
CA GLU A 207 -21.51 27.56 -25.71
C GLU A 207 -20.87 27.55 -24.32
N SER A 208 -19.63 27.04 -24.21
CA SER A 208 -18.91 26.98 -22.93
C SER A 208 -18.58 28.36 -22.36
N MET A 209 -18.35 29.36 -23.21
CA MET A 209 -18.08 30.74 -22.81
C MET A 209 -19.36 31.43 -22.31
N LYS A 210 -20.48 31.29 -23.02
CA LYS A 210 -21.80 31.77 -22.56
C LYS A 210 -22.16 31.17 -21.20
N ALA A 211 -21.93 29.87 -21.01
CA ALA A 211 -22.13 29.19 -19.73
C ALA A 211 -21.16 29.66 -18.62
N LEU A 212 -19.98 30.19 -18.96
CA LEU A 212 -19.06 30.76 -17.98
C LEU A 212 -19.51 32.15 -17.51
N GLU A 213 -20.10 32.94 -18.40
CA GLU A 213 -20.60 34.29 -18.11
C GLU A 213 -21.85 34.27 -17.23
N THR A 214 -22.82 33.38 -17.51
CA THR A 214 -23.98 33.18 -16.64
C THR A 214 -23.57 32.75 -15.22
N ASN A 215 -22.59 31.86 -15.11
CA ASN A 215 -22.04 31.43 -13.81
C ASN A 215 -21.30 32.56 -13.05
N LYS A 216 -20.66 33.52 -13.75
CA LYS A 216 -20.09 34.71 -13.10
C LYS A 216 -21.17 35.62 -12.52
N SER A 217 -22.25 35.85 -13.28
CA SER A 217 -23.42 36.63 -12.83
C SER A 217 -24.07 35.99 -11.58
N LEU A 218 -24.33 34.68 -11.62
CA LEU A 218 -24.86 33.92 -10.48
C LEU A 218 -23.94 33.95 -9.24
N LYS A 219 -22.60 33.97 -9.41
CA LYS A 219 -21.67 34.11 -8.27
C LYS A 219 -21.75 35.51 -7.64
N GLN A 220 -21.91 36.57 -8.43
CA GLN A 220 -22.09 37.94 -7.91
C GLN A 220 -23.41 38.10 -7.15
N GLU A 221 -24.52 37.60 -7.70
CA GLU A 221 -25.84 37.64 -7.05
C GLU A 221 -25.84 36.87 -5.71
N ASN A 222 -25.21 35.69 -5.67
CA ASN A 222 -25.06 34.92 -4.44
C ASN A 222 -24.12 35.58 -3.40
N GLN A 223 -23.15 36.36 -3.84
CA GLN A 223 -22.29 37.15 -2.95
C GLN A 223 -23.09 38.28 -2.26
N GLN A 224 -23.96 38.98 -2.99
CA GLN A 224 -24.88 39.96 -2.40
C GLN A 224 -25.85 39.32 -1.40
N LYS A 225 -26.48 38.18 -1.75
CA LYS A 225 -27.36 37.44 -0.83
C LYS A 225 -26.65 36.99 0.44
N ARG A 226 -25.37 36.59 0.37
CA ARG A 226 -24.57 36.23 1.55
C ARG A 226 -24.27 37.43 2.46
N LEU A 227 -24.03 38.62 1.91
CA LEU A 227 -23.82 39.84 2.69
C LEU A 227 -25.09 40.22 3.48
N ILE A 228 -26.26 40.15 2.83
CA ILE A 228 -27.57 40.41 3.46
C ILE A 228 -27.84 39.41 4.60
N ILE A 229 -27.63 38.10 4.37
CA ILE A 229 -27.79 37.06 5.41
C ILE A 229 -26.79 37.26 6.56
N GLY A 230 -25.58 37.75 6.28
CA GLY A 230 -24.58 38.07 7.31
C GLY A 230 -25.02 39.21 8.23
N ALA A 231 -25.63 40.27 7.67
CA ALA A 231 -26.18 41.37 8.45
C ALA A 231 -27.29 40.90 9.41
N ILE A 232 -28.25 40.10 8.91
CA ILE A 232 -29.38 39.57 9.69
C ILE A 232 -28.90 38.68 10.84
N LYS A 233 -27.94 37.77 10.59
CA LYS A 233 -27.41 36.89 11.65
C LYS A 233 -26.68 37.65 12.75
N ASN A 234 -25.97 38.73 12.43
CA ASN A 234 -25.27 39.52 13.45
C ASN A 234 -26.24 40.23 14.41
N SER A 235 -27.43 40.64 13.94
CA SER A 235 -28.49 41.14 14.84
C SER A 235 -29.08 40.05 15.75
N GLU A 236 -29.32 38.84 15.24
CA GLU A 236 -29.90 37.73 16.02
C GLU A 236 -28.96 37.10 17.05
N ILE A 237 -27.65 37.15 16.81
CA ILE A 237 -26.64 36.60 17.73
C ILE A 237 -26.48 37.48 18.98
N ASN A 238 -26.53 38.81 18.82
CA ASN A 238 -26.38 39.75 19.94
C ASN A 238 -27.55 39.70 20.95
N SER A 239 -28.79 39.46 20.48
CA SER A 239 -29.94 39.28 21.37
C SER A 239 -29.90 37.93 22.09
N ASN A 240 -29.61 36.83 21.38
CA ASN A 240 -29.55 35.50 21.99
C ASN A 240 -28.40 35.30 22.98
N TRP A 241 -27.25 35.96 22.78
CA TRP A 241 -26.11 35.81 23.69
C TRP A 241 -26.39 36.44 25.06
N THR A 242 -26.94 37.67 25.08
CA THR A 242 -27.27 38.38 26.33
C THR A 242 -28.34 37.69 27.16
N GLU A 243 -29.33 37.06 26.52
CA GLU A 243 -30.39 36.33 27.21
C GLU A 243 -29.93 34.97 27.76
N ASN A 244 -29.11 34.22 27.02
CA ASN A 244 -28.57 32.94 27.48
C ASN A 244 -27.51 33.11 28.60
N TYR A 245 -26.72 34.19 28.57
CA TYR A 245 -25.77 34.50 29.65
C TYR A 245 -26.47 34.75 31.00
N ARG A 246 -27.64 35.42 30.98
CA ARG A 246 -28.51 35.56 32.17
C ARG A 246 -29.04 34.22 32.68
N LYS A 247 -29.51 33.34 31.78
CA LYS A 247 -30.05 32.02 32.14
C LYS A 247 -28.99 31.08 32.73
N PHE A 248 -27.73 31.16 32.26
CA PHE A 248 -26.63 30.35 32.76
C PHE A 248 -26.21 30.73 34.20
N ASN A 249 -26.03 32.02 34.49
CA ASN A 249 -25.61 32.49 35.82
C ASN A 249 -26.64 32.16 36.93
N ASN A 250 -27.94 32.19 36.62
CA ASN A 250 -28.96 31.85 37.61
C ASN A 250 -29.00 30.34 37.95
N LYS A 251 -28.63 29.45 37.02
CA LYS A 251 -28.53 28.01 37.31
C LYS A 251 -27.36 27.68 38.24
N ASN A 252 -26.18 28.24 38.00
CA ASN A 252 -25.01 27.97 38.84
C ASN A 252 -25.20 28.40 40.29
N LYS A 253 -25.82 29.58 40.54
CA LYS A 253 -26.16 30.04 41.89
C LYS A 253 -27.13 29.11 42.64
N HIS A 254 -27.99 28.39 41.93
CA HIS A 254 -28.91 27.44 42.55
C HIS A 254 -28.19 26.13 42.92
N THR A 255 -27.34 25.61 42.03
CA THR A 255 -26.54 24.40 42.32
C THR A 255 -25.51 24.63 43.43
N GLU A 256 -24.88 25.81 43.50
CA GLU A 256 -23.95 26.16 44.60
C GLU A 256 -24.66 26.22 45.95
N LYS A 257 -25.88 26.80 46.02
CA LYS A 257 -26.70 26.79 47.23
C LYS A 257 -27.06 25.37 47.68
N ILE A 258 -27.46 24.51 46.75
CA ILE A 258 -27.80 23.11 47.06
C ILE A 258 -26.58 22.35 47.60
N ILE A 259 -25.41 22.50 46.95
CA ILE A 259 -24.16 21.87 47.40
C ILE A 259 -23.77 22.37 48.80
N HIS A 260 -23.89 23.68 49.07
CA HIS A 260 -23.63 24.23 50.40
C HIS A 260 -24.61 23.73 51.48
N GLN A 261 -25.89 23.56 51.16
CA GLN A 261 -26.88 22.98 52.08
C GLN A 261 -26.58 21.51 52.39
N TYR A 262 -26.25 20.69 51.38
CA TYR A 262 -25.86 19.30 51.60
C TYR A 262 -24.54 19.16 52.39
N SER A 263 -23.55 20.02 52.15
CA SER A 263 -22.32 20.01 52.95
C SER A 263 -22.57 20.45 54.40
N ALA A 264 -23.43 21.44 54.64
CA ALA A 264 -23.77 21.88 55.99
C ALA A 264 -24.47 20.76 56.79
N LEU A 265 -25.48 20.11 56.19
CA LEU A 265 -26.17 18.98 56.82
C LEU A 265 -25.23 17.80 57.12
N TYR A 266 -24.28 17.51 56.22
CA TYR A 266 -23.28 16.48 56.46
C TYR A 266 -22.39 16.83 57.67
N TYR A 267 -21.84 18.05 57.72
CA TYR A 267 -21.01 18.51 58.84
C TYR A 267 -21.79 18.59 60.17
N GLU A 268 -23.06 18.96 60.16
CA GLU A 268 -23.89 18.93 61.38
C GLU A 268 -24.14 17.50 61.87
N SER A 269 -24.38 16.53 60.98
CA SER A 269 -24.53 15.12 61.37
C SER A 269 -23.25 14.51 61.95
N GLU A 270 -22.10 14.83 61.37
CA GLU A 270 -20.79 14.37 61.83
C GLU A 270 -20.41 15.01 63.18
N LYS A 271 -20.76 16.29 63.38
CA LYS A 271 -20.63 16.99 64.66
C LYS A 271 -21.55 16.44 65.75
N HIS A 272 -22.79 16.04 65.41
CA HIS A 272 -23.71 15.41 66.37
C HIS A 272 -23.18 14.05 66.85
N LEU A 273 -22.71 13.20 65.93
CA LEU A 273 -22.08 11.91 66.26
C LEU A 273 -20.83 12.08 67.13
N LEU A 274 -20.00 13.09 66.86
CA LEU A 274 -18.86 13.45 67.72
C LEU A 274 -19.32 13.93 69.11
N GLN A 275 -20.36 14.75 69.20
CA GLN A 275 -20.91 15.21 70.47
C GLN A 275 -21.54 14.08 71.29
N GLU A 276 -22.25 13.14 70.66
CA GLU A 276 -22.78 11.94 71.34
C GLU A 276 -21.65 11.03 71.85
N TYR A 277 -20.59 10.85 71.06
CA TYR A 277 -19.42 10.08 71.46
C TYR A 277 -18.64 10.76 72.61
N GLU A 278 -18.44 12.08 72.55
CA GLU A 278 -17.87 12.86 73.66
C GLU A 278 -18.74 12.85 74.91
N LYS A 279 -20.06 12.89 74.76
CA LYS A 279 -21.02 12.84 75.87
C LYS A 279 -21.00 11.46 76.53
N SER A 280 -21.00 10.39 75.75
CA SER A 280 -20.81 9.02 76.25
C SER A 280 -19.45 8.85 76.94
N LEU A 281 -18.36 9.43 76.42
CA LEU A 281 -17.07 9.44 77.10
C LEU A 281 -17.10 10.22 78.43
N LYS A 282 -17.79 11.37 78.47
CA LYS A 282 -17.97 12.17 79.70
C LYS A 282 -18.83 11.45 80.73
N GLU A 283 -19.92 10.81 80.32
CA GLU A 283 -20.79 10.01 81.20
C GLU A 283 -20.05 8.79 81.77
N ASN A 284 -19.28 8.06 80.94
CA ASN A 284 -18.42 6.98 81.42
C ASN A 284 -17.33 7.48 82.37
N ASN A 285 -16.71 8.62 82.09
CA ASN A 285 -15.71 9.23 82.97
C ASN A 285 -16.34 9.74 84.28
N GLN A 286 -17.55 10.30 84.25
CA GLN A 286 -18.30 10.68 85.44
C GLN A 286 -18.69 9.46 86.27
N GLN A 287 -19.11 8.35 85.67
CA GLN A 287 -19.34 7.10 86.41
C GLN A 287 -18.06 6.55 87.03
N ILE A 288 -16.92 6.65 86.34
CA ILE A 288 -15.61 6.27 86.89
C ILE A 288 -15.22 7.22 88.05
N GLU A 289 -15.43 8.53 87.91
CA GLU A 289 -15.17 9.51 88.97
C GLU A 289 -16.12 9.36 90.16
N GLU A 290 -17.40 9.03 89.95
CA GLU A 290 -18.36 8.71 91.00
C GLU A 290 -18.02 7.41 91.70
N LEU A 291 -17.56 6.37 91.00
CA LEU A 291 -17.05 5.14 91.61
C LEU A 291 -15.78 5.40 92.43
N ILE A 292 -14.89 6.29 91.96
CA ILE A 292 -13.72 6.76 92.72
C ILE A 292 -14.14 7.64 93.90
N LEU A 293 -15.21 8.44 93.76
CA LEU A 293 -15.74 9.27 94.84
C LEU A 293 -16.50 8.42 95.87
N GLN A 294 -17.16 7.34 95.47
CA GLN A 294 -17.78 6.34 96.33
C GLN A 294 -16.72 5.50 97.01
N SER A 295 -15.61 5.12 96.34
CA SER A 295 -14.49 4.46 97.02
C SER A 295 -13.81 5.40 98.03
N LYS A 296 -13.62 6.69 97.68
CA LYS A 296 -13.12 7.70 98.62
C LYS A 296 -14.10 7.97 99.77
N LYS A 297 -15.40 8.06 99.50
CA LYS A 297 -16.44 8.19 100.54
C LYS A 297 -16.51 6.95 101.42
N GLY A 298 -16.34 5.74 100.87
CA GLY A 298 -16.23 4.50 101.64
C GLY A 298 -14.98 4.46 102.53
N ILE A 299 -13.88 5.06 102.08
CA ILE A 299 -12.67 5.28 102.89
C ILE A 299 -12.88 6.38 103.96
N ILE A 300 -13.78 7.34 103.74
CA ILE A 300 -14.09 8.44 104.67
C ILE A 300 -15.24 8.08 105.65
N PHE A 301 -16.14 7.16 105.30
CA PHE A 301 -17.26 6.72 106.16
C PHE A 301 -16.88 5.63 107.17
N THR A 302 -15.64 5.11 107.11
CA THR A 302 -15.09 4.23 108.14
C THR A 302 -14.25 4.96 109.19
N ASP A 303 -14.07 6.28 109.07
CA ASP A 303 -13.40 7.12 110.07
C ASP A 303 -14.39 8.14 110.69
N SER A 304 -14.54 8.09 112.02
CA SER A 304 -15.17 9.12 112.88
C SER A 304 -16.70 9.33 112.87
N GLN A 305 -17.50 8.27 112.86
CA GLN A 305 -18.70 8.25 113.72
C GLN A 305 -18.56 7.36 114.98
N ASN A 306 -17.41 6.68 115.14
CA ASN A 306 -16.99 6.02 116.37
C ASN A 306 -15.48 6.22 116.57
N MET A 307 -15.08 7.22 117.35
CA MET A 307 -13.82 7.25 118.15
C MET A 307 -13.92 8.37 119.20
N SER A 308 -14.99 8.37 119.98
CA SER A 308 -14.87 8.72 121.40
C SER A 308 -14.67 7.39 122.14
N GLN A 309 -13.61 7.33 122.96
CA GLN A 309 -13.19 6.14 123.73
C GLN A 309 -12.63 4.97 122.87
N LEU A 310 -11.31 4.76 122.90
CA LEU A 310 -10.66 3.55 123.42
C LEU A 310 -9.13 3.56 123.13
N THR A 311 -8.42 3.08 124.13
CA THR A 311 -6.98 3.18 124.42
C THR A 311 -6.02 2.51 123.43
N ASP A 312 -4.74 2.93 123.50
CA ASP A 312 -3.60 2.33 122.81
C ASP A 312 -3.45 0.81 123.06
N ASN A 313 -3.46 0.03 121.96
CA ASN A 313 -2.56 -1.12 121.69
C ASN A 313 -3.11 -2.00 120.54
N ASP A 314 -2.89 -1.62 119.26
CA ASP A 314 -2.75 -2.57 118.12
C ASP A 314 -2.40 -1.89 116.76
N ASN A 315 -1.51 -0.90 116.80
CA ASN A 315 -1.32 0.04 115.69
C ASN A 315 -0.47 -0.45 114.49
N ASN A 316 0.03 -1.68 114.48
CA ASN A 316 0.99 -2.17 113.46
C ASN A 316 0.47 -3.35 112.62
N THR A 317 -0.40 -4.20 113.18
CA THR A 317 -1.09 -5.32 112.50
C THR A 317 -2.17 -4.79 111.57
N ASN A 318 -3.07 -3.94 112.06
CA ASN A 318 -4.16 -3.36 111.26
C ASN A 318 -3.64 -2.46 110.12
N LYS A 319 -2.60 -1.64 110.36
CA LYS A 319 -1.96 -0.84 109.27
C LYS A 319 -1.35 -1.71 108.17
N LYS A 320 -0.75 -2.86 108.49
CA LYS A 320 -0.27 -3.80 107.47
C LYS A 320 -1.42 -4.47 106.72
N ARG A 321 -2.47 -4.87 107.42
CA ARG A 321 -3.66 -5.51 106.82
C ARG A 321 -4.37 -4.58 105.82
N ILE A 322 -4.70 -3.36 106.23
CA ILE A 322 -5.30 -2.33 105.37
C ILE A 322 -4.41 -2.03 104.15
N LYS A 323 -3.08 -2.00 104.33
CA LYS A 323 -2.13 -1.77 103.23
C LYS A 323 -2.05 -2.96 102.25
N VAL A 324 -2.25 -4.20 102.71
CA VAL A 324 -2.33 -5.39 101.85
C VAL A 324 -3.67 -5.42 101.09
N GLU A 325 -4.78 -5.18 101.79
CA GLU A 325 -6.14 -5.19 101.19
C GLU A 325 -6.29 -4.08 100.14
N THR A 326 -5.74 -2.88 100.38
CA THR A 326 -5.71 -1.78 99.38
C THR A 326 -4.82 -2.08 98.18
N ILE A 327 -3.68 -2.75 98.35
CA ILE A 327 -2.84 -3.21 97.23
C ILE A 327 -3.53 -4.32 96.42
N GLN A 328 -4.20 -5.26 97.08
CA GLN A 328 -5.00 -6.30 96.42
C GLN A 328 -6.13 -5.69 95.58
N LEU A 329 -6.91 -4.77 96.17
CA LEU A 329 -7.95 -4.02 95.46
C LEU A 329 -7.40 -3.29 94.22
N HIS A 330 -6.30 -2.56 94.38
CA HIS A 330 -5.67 -1.83 93.28
C HIS A 330 -5.17 -2.75 92.15
N ASN A 331 -4.69 -3.95 92.47
CA ASN A 331 -4.28 -4.95 91.49
C ASN A 331 -5.49 -5.58 90.77
N THR A 332 -6.58 -5.93 91.48
CA THR A 332 -7.83 -6.40 90.84
C THR A 332 -8.47 -5.34 89.93
N ILE A 333 -8.38 -4.06 90.29
CA ILE A 333 -8.87 -2.96 89.44
C ILE A 333 -8.00 -2.85 88.18
N LYS A 334 -6.66 -2.92 88.30
CA LYS A 334 -5.76 -2.97 87.14
C LYS A 334 -6.08 -4.15 86.22
N ASP A 335 -6.24 -5.36 86.77
CA ASP A 335 -6.53 -6.55 85.97
C ASP A 335 -7.88 -6.48 85.26
N ASN A 336 -8.91 -5.90 85.91
CA ASN A 336 -10.22 -5.69 85.28
C ASN A 336 -10.17 -4.63 84.16
N VAL A 337 -9.44 -3.53 84.35
CA VAL A 337 -9.17 -2.55 83.29
C VAL A 337 -8.35 -3.18 82.14
N GLN A 338 -7.41 -4.06 82.45
CA GLN A 338 -6.59 -4.75 81.45
C GLN A 338 -7.41 -5.77 80.65
N LYS A 339 -8.33 -6.49 81.31
CA LYS A 339 -9.33 -7.36 80.66
C LYS A 339 -10.29 -6.56 79.78
N GLN A 340 -10.81 -5.42 80.23
CA GLN A 340 -11.64 -4.53 79.40
C GLN A 340 -10.87 -3.97 78.18
N LYS A 341 -9.59 -3.65 78.34
CA LYS A 341 -8.71 -3.27 77.21
C LYS A 341 -8.46 -4.44 76.24
N GLN A 342 -8.47 -5.68 76.71
CA GLN A 342 -8.37 -6.86 75.84
C GLN A 342 -9.69 -7.17 75.12
N THR A 343 -10.85 -7.08 75.79
CA THR A 343 -12.15 -7.31 75.16
C THR A 343 -12.48 -6.24 74.12
N THR A 344 -12.23 -4.95 74.41
CA THR A 344 -12.38 -3.85 73.44
C THR A 344 -11.49 -4.04 72.21
N ASN A 345 -10.21 -4.38 72.39
CA ASN A 345 -9.31 -4.70 71.27
C ASN A 345 -9.76 -5.96 70.49
N SER A 346 -10.35 -6.96 71.16
CA SER A 346 -10.92 -8.14 70.48
C SER A 346 -12.15 -7.79 69.64
N ASN A 347 -13.02 -6.90 70.13
CA ASN A 347 -14.20 -6.42 69.42
C ASN A 347 -13.82 -5.53 68.22
N VAL A 348 -12.86 -4.62 68.37
CA VAL A 348 -12.29 -3.84 67.26
C VAL A 348 -11.69 -4.76 66.19
N ASN A 349 -11.04 -5.86 66.59
CA ASN A 349 -10.52 -6.85 65.65
C ASN A 349 -11.61 -7.74 65.03
N GLN A 350 -12.74 -8.01 65.71
CA GLN A 350 -13.90 -8.66 65.11
C GLN A 350 -14.61 -7.74 64.09
N ILE A 351 -14.73 -6.43 64.38
CA ILE A 351 -15.30 -5.44 63.46
C ILE A 351 -14.42 -5.31 62.21
N LYS A 352 -13.08 -5.27 62.37
CA LYS A 352 -12.13 -5.32 61.24
C LYS A 352 -12.20 -6.63 60.44
N ARG A 353 -12.65 -7.75 61.03
CA ARG A 353 -12.89 -9.03 60.35
C ARG A 353 -14.26 -9.15 59.68
N LYS A 354 -15.22 -8.27 60.01
CA LYS A 354 -16.56 -8.23 59.39
C LYS A 354 -16.66 -7.29 58.18
N GLN A 355 -15.61 -6.52 57.90
CA GLN A 355 -15.36 -5.93 56.58
C GLN A 355 -14.92 -7.07 55.61
N PRO A 356 -15.57 -7.29 54.45
CA PRO A 356 -15.22 -8.36 53.52
C PRO A 356 -13.99 -8.00 52.68
N PHE A 357 -12.86 -7.70 53.32
CA PHE A 357 -11.57 -7.65 52.64
C PHE A 357 -11.02 -9.08 52.51
N MET A 358 -11.49 -9.79 51.48
CA MET A 358 -10.97 -11.10 51.06
C MET A 358 -9.53 -11.00 50.51
N GLN A 359 -8.57 -10.66 51.37
CA GLN A 359 -7.20 -11.14 51.23
C GLN A 359 -7.07 -12.46 51.96
N ILE A 360 -7.76 -13.48 51.41
CA ILE A 360 -7.36 -14.86 51.60
C ILE A 360 -5.89 -14.91 51.17
N LYS A 361 -4.99 -15.20 52.12
CA LYS A 361 -3.67 -15.76 51.77
C LYS A 361 -3.93 -17.13 51.15
N LYS A 362 -4.37 -17.16 49.88
CA LYS A 362 -4.31 -18.37 49.07
C LYS A 362 -2.85 -18.82 49.21
N LYS A 363 -2.63 -20.08 49.62
CA LYS A 363 -1.36 -20.73 49.25
C LYS A 363 -1.21 -20.46 47.76
N ASN A 364 -0.04 -19.98 47.31
CA ASN A 364 0.25 -19.77 45.89
C ASN A 364 0.38 -21.13 45.18
N ILE A 365 -0.72 -21.90 45.17
CA ILE A 365 -0.99 -22.94 44.21
C ILE A 365 -1.19 -22.16 42.92
N GLN A 366 -0.16 -22.15 42.09
CA GLN A 366 -0.13 -21.35 40.87
C GLN A 366 -1.02 -22.06 39.84
N GLU A 367 -2.30 -21.69 39.84
CA GLU A 367 -3.39 -22.22 39.01
C GLU A 367 -2.94 -22.26 37.54
N MET A 368 -3.05 -23.44 36.90
CA MET A 368 -2.52 -23.61 35.54
C MET A 368 -3.52 -23.11 34.51
N LYS A 369 -3.05 -22.24 33.62
CA LYS A 369 -3.93 -21.54 32.68
C LYS A 369 -3.94 -22.22 31.31
N LEU A 370 -5.11 -22.43 30.74
CA LEU A 370 -5.28 -22.82 29.34
C LEU A 370 -5.59 -21.56 28.51
N ASN A 371 -4.67 -21.20 27.62
CA ASN A 371 -4.88 -20.15 26.64
C ASN A 371 -5.34 -20.79 25.33
N ILE A 372 -6.63 -20.74 25.05
CA ILE A 372 -7.28 -21.41 23.93
C ILE A 372 -7.54 -20.40 22.82
N ALA A 373 -7.01 -20.65 21.62
CA ALA A 373 -7.23 -19.83 20.44
C ALA A 373 -8.06 -20.56 19.38
N ASN A 374 -8.98 -19.85 18.73
CA ASN A 374 -9.75 -20.35 17.59
C ASN A 374 -9.30 -19.63 16.31
N PRO A 375 -8.59 -20.32 15.38
CA PRO A 375 -8.05 -19.71 14.17
C PRO A 375 -9.12 -19.38 13.11
N VAL A 376 -10.35 -19.91 13.26
CA VAL A 376 -11.48 -19.64 12.36
C VAL A 376 -12.14 -18.31 12.73
N THR A 377 -12.49 -18.11 14.01
CA THR A 377 -13.09 -16.87 14.51
C THR A 377 -12.06 -15.75 14.72
N GLY A 378 -10.79 -16.10 14.96
CA GLY A 378 -9.74 -15.13 15.30
C GLY A 378 -9.77 -14.68 16.77
N LEU A 379 -10.56 -15.35 17.61
CA LEU A 379 -10.66 -15.10 19.05
C LEU A 379 -9.71 -16.00 19.86
N GLN A 380 -9.46 -15.59 21.10
CA GLN A 380 -8.75 -16.35 22.10
C GLN A 380 -9.37 -16.11 23.49
N LYS A 381 -9.38 -17.14 24.34
CA LYS A 381 -9.87 -17.10 25.71
C LYS A 381 -8.85 -17.77 26.62
N VAL A 382 -8.53 -17.12 27.75
CA VAL A 382 -7.76 -17.74 28.83
C VAL A 382 -8.74 -18.28 29.85
N ILE A 383 -8.51 -19.52 30.29
CA ILE A 383 -9.32 -20.24 31.26
C ILE A 383 -8.37 -20.75 32.34
N ASP A 384 -8.69 -20.45 33.59
CA ASP A 384 -7.94 -20.90 34.75
C ASP A 384 -8.53 -22.24 35.21
N ILE A 385 -7.68 -23.25 35.43
CA ILE A 385 -8.10 -24.58 35.85
C ILE A 385 -7.32 -25.00 37.09
N ASP A 386 -8.07 -25.28 38.15
CA ASP A 386 -7.56 -25.69 39.46
C ASP A 386 -7.58 -27.22 39.63
N ASP A 387 -8.47 -27.92 38.91
CA ASP A 387 -8.67 -29.36 39.02
C ASP A 387 -7.56 -30.14 38.29
N GLU A 388 -6.66 -30.72 39.08
CA GLU A 388 -5.53 -31.53 38.63
C GLU A 388 -5.95 -32.72 37.74
N ARG A 389 -7.16 -33.27 37.91
CA ARG A 389 -7.64 -34.40 37.08
C ARG A 389 -7.83 -33.99 35.62
N LYS A 390 -8.34 -32.77 35.39
CA LYS A 390 -8.49 -32.19 34.04
C LYS A 390 -7.14 -31.90 33.40
N LEU A 391 -6.18 -31.48 34.23
CA LEU A 391 -4.82 -31.12 33.81
C LEU A 391 -3.95 -32.34 33.51
N ALA A 392 -4.15 -33.44 34.24
CA ALA A 392 -3.42 -34.70 34.07
C ALA A 392 -3.53 -35.28 32.65
N TYR A 393 -4.66 -35.05 31.97
CA TYR A 393 -4.87 -35.49 30.59
C TYR A 393 -3.89 -34.85 29.57
N PHE A 394 -3.30 -33.69 29.91
CA PHE A 394 -2.29 -33.02 29.08
C PHE A 394 -0.87 -33.47 29.35
N TRP A 395 -0.59 -34.13 30.48
CA TRP A 395 0.78 -34.55 30.82
C TRP A 395 1.26 -35.67 29.90
N GLU A 396 2.58 -35.73 29.72
CA GLU A 396 3.30 -36.63 28.80
C GLU A 396 2.99 -36.44 27.30
N LYS A 397 1.92 -35.70 26.97
CA LYS A 397 1.62 -35.25 25.62
C LYS A 397 2.72 -34.29 25.13
N ARG A 398 2.82 -34.15 23.82
CA ARG A 398 3.83 -33.30 23.16
C ARG A 398 3.19 -32.13 22.42
N ILE A 399 3.96 -31.06 22.24
CA ILE A 399 3.59 -29.98 21.32
C ILE A 399 3.28 -30.54 19.93
N SER A 400 2.24 -29.98 19.30
CA SER A 400 1.61 -30.41 18.04
C SER A 400 0.79 -31.71 18.11
N GLN A 401 0.63 -32.33 19.28
CA GLN A 401 -0.33 -33.42 19.48
C GLN A 401 -1.77 -32.89 19.59
N GLU A 402 -2.70 -33.69 19.09
CA GLU A 402 -4.14 -33.44 19.17
C GLU A 402 -4.76 -34.23 20.34
N ILE A 403 -5.71 -33.60 21.01
CA ILE A 403 -6.24 -33.94 22.33
C ILE A 403 -7.75 -33.66 22.34
N ILE A 404 -8.52 -34.56 22.94
CA ILE A 404 -9.98 -34.45 23.05
C ILE A 404 -10.33 -33.43 24.15
N GLY A 405 -11.31 -32.56 23.90
CA GLY A 405 -11.73 -31.51 24.83
C GLY A 405 -12.57 -32.00 26.02
N ASP A 406 -13.30 -33.09 25.84
CA ASP A 406 -14.30 -33.63 26.78
C ASP A 406 -13.86 -33.67 28.26
N PRO A 407 -12.61 -34.08 28.63
CA PRO A 407 -12.19 -34.13 30.03
C PRO A 407 -12.10 -32.76 30.73
N LEU A 408 -12.10 -31.64 29.97
CA LEU A 408 -12.09 -30.30 30.54
C LEU A 408 -13.44 -29.90 31.14
N GLY A 409 -14.55 -30.43 30.60
CA GLY A 409 -15.92 -30.08 30.97
C GLY A 409 -16.89 -30.20 29.80
N GLU A 410 -18.18 -30.15 30.11
CA GLU A 410 -19.28 -30.35 29.14
C GLU A 410 -19.33 -29.28 28.04
N GLU A 411 -18.88 -28.05 28.33
CA GLU A 411 -18.72 -26.97 27.35
C GLU A 411 -17.65 -27.29 26.26
N PHE A 412 -16.75 -28.25 26.52
CA PHE A 412 -15.70 -28.70 25.60
C PHE A 412 -16.01 -30.04 24.93
N LYS A 413 -17.21 -30.59 25.13
CA LYS A 413 -17.62 -31.87 24.54
C LYS A 413 -17.57 -31.84 23.01
N GLY A 414 -16.89 -32.82 22.42
CA GLY A 414 -16.68 -32.95 20.97
C GLY A 414 -15.63 -32.02 20.37
N TYR A 415 -15.01 -31.13 21.17
CA TYR A 415 -13.90 -30.30 20.69
C TYR A 415 -12.62 -31.12 20.54
N ILE A 416 -11.81 -30.79 19.54
CA ILE A 416 -10.45 -31.31 19.42
C ILE A 416 -9.48 -30.14 19.47
N PHE A 417 -8.59 -30.17 20.46
CA PHE A 417 -7.54 -29.19 20.68
C PHE A 417 -6.20 -29.72 20.20
N LYS A 418 -5.37 -28.81 19.68
CA LYS A 418 -3.96 -29.06 19.39
C LYS A 418 -3.09 -28.26 20.32
N ILE A 419 -2.17 -28.92 21.01
CA ILE A 419 -1.15 -28.23 21.80
C ILE A 419 -0.24 -27.47 20.83
N THR A 420 -0.05 -26.17 21.05
CA THR A 420 0.90 -25.36 20.27
C THR A 420 2.18 -25.03 21.02
N GLY A 421 2.14 -25.06 22.35
CA GLY A 421 3.25 -24.67 23.20
C GLY A 421 2.75 -24.29 24.58
N GLY A 422 3.55 -23.51 25.29
CA GLY A 422 3.26 -23.10 26.65
C GLY A 422 4.43 -22.33 27.25
N ASN A 423 4.23 -21.90 28.48
CA ASN A 423 5.25 -21.30 29.32
C ASN A 423 5.31 -22.05 30.65
N ASP A 424 6.53 -22.34 31.08
CA ASP A 424 6.87 -22.79 32.42
C ASP A 424 6.40 -21.76 33.47
N LYS A 425 6.17 -22.18 34.73
CA LYS A 425 5.84 -21.29 35.86
C LYS A 425 6.82 -20.12 36.03
N GLN A 426 8.07 -20.28 35.63
CA GLN A 426 9.11 -19.22 35.64
C GLN A 426 9.22 -18.46 34.30
N GLY A 427 8.23 -18.57 33.42
CA GLY A 427 8.11 -17.83 32.15
C GLY A 427 8.91 -18.38 30.97
N PHE A 428 9.78 -19.38 31.18
CA PHE A 428 10.56 -19.99 30.08
C PHE A 428 9.63 -20.63 29.03
N PRO A 429 9.71 -20.25 27.75
CA PRO A 429 8.84 -20.80 26.71
C PRO A 429 9.24 -22.23 26.36
N MET A 430 8.26 -23.03 25.95
CA MET A 430 8.49 -24.36 25.39
C MET A 430 9.00 -24.30 23.94
N MET A 431 9.82 -25.27 23.53
CA MET A 431 10.32 -25.39 22.15
C MET A 431 10.12 -26.79 21.58
N GLN A 432 9.53 -26.86 20.39
CA GLN A 432 9.28 -28.11 19.68
C GLN A 432 10.59 -28.85 19.34
N GLY A 433 10.58 -30.18 19.49
CA GLY A 433 11.72 -31.06 19.22
C GLY A 433 12.71 -31.23 20.38
N VAL A 434 12.52 -30.52 21.50
CA VAL A 434 13.31 -30.72 22.74
C VAL A 434 12.60 -31.78 23.59
N LEU A 435 12.96 -33.06 23.40
CA LEU A 435 12.25 -34.23 23.95
C LEU A 435 12.50 -34.47 25.46
N VAL A 436 12.26 -33.46 26.29
CA VAL A 436 12.41 -33.51 27.75
C VAL A 436 11.17 -32.87 28.41
N SER A 437 10.80 -33.31 29.61
CA SER A 437 9.77 -32.63 30.43
C SER A 437 10.36 -31.62 31.44
N THR A 438 11.58 -31.15 31.20
CA THR A 438 12.23 -30.11 32.01
C THR A 438 12.92 -29.10 31.07
N ARG A 439 13.81 -28.24 31.59
CA ARG A 439 14.51 -27.24 30.77
C ARG A 439 15.85 -27.75 30.27
N ALA A 440 16.15 -27.44 29.01
CA ALA A 440 17.47 -27.66 28.40
C ALA A 440 18.14 -26.33 28.06
N ARG A 441 19.47 -26.27 28.13
CA ARG A 441 20.26 -25.06 27.81
C ARG A 441 20.91 -25.18 26.42
N LEU A 442 20.24 -24.64 25.41
CA LEU A 442 20.54 -24.84 23.99
C LEU A 442 21.25 -23.64 23.35
N LEU A 443 22.16 -23.88 22.40
CA LEU A 443 22.86 -22.85 21.63
C LEU A 443 22.05 -22.44 20.38
N LEU A 444 21.17 -21.45 20.55
CA LEU A 444 20.24 -20.98 19.53
C LEU A 444 20.94 -20.06 18.51
N ARG A 445 20.49 -20.13 17.25
CA ARG A 445 20.89 -19.26 16.12
C ARG A 445 19.66 -18.55 15.55
N GLU A 446 19.87 -17.61 14.63
CA GLU A 446 18.78 -16.97 13.88
C GLU A 446 17.81 -18.01 13.27
N GLY A 447 16.50 -17.75 13.40
CA GLY A 447 15.43 -18.61 12.88
C GLY A 447 14.96 -19.74 13.80
N HIS A 448 15.63 -20.01 14.93
CA HIS A 448 15.05 -20.89 15.96
C HIS A 448 13.94 -20.17 16.74
N PRO A 449 12.90 -20.89 17.21
CA PRO A 449 11.95 -20.34 18.18
C PRO A 449 12.66 -19.92 19.48
N CYS A 450 11.98 -19.13 20.30
CA CYS A 450 12.44 -18.65 21.61
C CYS A 450 13.70 -17.74 21.59
N TYR A 451 14.23 -17.38 20.42
CA TYR A 451 15.35 -16.43 20.28
C TYR A 451 15.22 -15.52 19.06
N ARG A 452 15.57 -14.24 19.27
CA ARG A 452 15.78 -13.26 18.20
C ARG A 452 17.18 -12.66 18.39
N PRO A 453 18.12 -12.83 17.44
CA PRO A 453 19.46 -12.26 17.57
C PRO A 453 19.43 -10.73 17.53
N LYS A 454 20.40 -10.10 18.21
CA LYS A 454 20.62 -8.65 18.14
C LYS A 454 21.61 -8.29 17.03
N ARG A 455 22.60 -9.16 16.77
CA ARG A 455 23.59 -9.02 15.71
C ARG A 455 23.47 -10.18 14.69
N LYS A 456 23.76 -9.91 13.41
CA LYS A 456 23.75 -10.96 12.38
C LYS A 456 24.80 -12.03 12.69
N GLY A 457 24.41 -13.30 12.65
CA GLY A 457 25.30 -14.43 12.97
C GLY A 457 25.50 -14.68 14.47
N GLU A 458 24.88 -13.88 15.35
CA GLU A 458 24.91 -14.11 16.80
C GLU A 458 24.27 -15.47 17.15
N ARG A 459 24.94 -16.20 18.05
CA ARG A 459 24.41 -17.42 18.67
C ARG A 459 24.53 -17.27 20.18
N ILE A 460 23.50 -17.66 20.92
CA ILE A 460 23.48 -17.55 22.39
C ILE A 460 22.98 -18.84 23.04
N ARG A 461 23.58 -19.22 24.16
CA ARG A 461 23.14 -20.39 24.93
C ARG A 461 22.05 -19.99 25.94
N ARG A 462 20.79 -20.37 25.69
CA ARG A 462 19.61 -20.01 26.50
C ARG A 462 18.92 -21.24 27.08
N ASN A 463 18.30 -21.08 28.24
CA ASN A 463 17.40 -22.08 28.82
C ASN A 463 16.05 -22.02 28.10
N VAL A 464 15.51 -23.19 27.76
CA VAL A 464 14.24 -23.37 27.05
C VAL A 464 13.53 -24.58 27.66
N ARG A 465 12.21 -24.52 27.84
CA ARG A 465 11.42 -25.66 28.35
C ARG A 465 11.24 -26.69 27.22
N GLY A 466 11.34 -27.97 27.55
CA GLY A 466 11.13 -29.05 26.57
C GLY A 466 9.68 -29.16 26.09
N CYS A 467 9.44 -29.94 25.03
CA CYS A 467 8.15 -30.04 24.35
C CYS A 467 7.16 -31.03 24.98
N ILE A 468 7.58 -31.81 25.96
CA ILE A 468 6.71 -32.73 26.73
C ILE A 468 6.07 -31.93 27.87
N LEU A 469 4.77 -32.08 28.08
CA LEU A 469 4.03 -31.32 29.09
C LEU A 469 4.11 -32.01 30.46
N GLY A 470 4.07 -31.19 31.51
CA GLY A 470 4.09 -31.63 32.90
C GLY A 470 3.46 -30.58 33.83
N PRO A 471 3.35 -30.89 35.13
CA PRO A 471 2.73 -30.03 36.14
C PRO A 471 3.55 -28.77 36.52
N ASP A 472 4.75 -28.62 35.97
CA ASP A 472 5.64 -27.46 36.15
C ASP A 472 5.33 -26.29 35.19
N LEU A 473 4.36 -26.46 34.29
CA LEU A 473 3.87 -25.41 33.40
C LEU A 473 2.97 -24.41 34.14
N GLY A 474 3.01 -23.15 33.72
CA GLY A 474 2.10 -22.10 34.18
C GLY A 474 0.99 -21.81 33.17
N VAL A 475 1.29 -21.92 31.88
CA VAL A 475 0.33 -21.72 30.78
C VAL A 475 0.52 -22.77 29.69
N ILE A 476 -0.57 -23.41 29.25
CA ILE A 476 -0.62 -24.23 28.04
C ILE A 476 -1.36 -23.46 26.95
N ASN A 477 -0.77 -23.37 25.75
CA ASN A 477 -1.39 -22.73 24.59
C ASN A 477 -2.03 -23.79 23.67
N LEU A 478 -3.35 -23.74 23.54
CA LEU A 478 -4.15 -24.67 22.74
C LEU A 478 -4.74 -23.97 21.50
N ILE A 479 -4.90 -24.71 20.40
CA ILE A 479 -5.67 -24.28 19.22
C ILE A 479 -6.85 -25.22 19.00
N VAL A 480 -8.04 -24.67 18.74
CA VAL A 480 -9.19 -25.44 18.25
C VAL A 480 -8.89 -25.96 16.84
N VAL A 481 -8.91 -27.29 16.66
CA VAL A 481 -8.83 -27.95 15.34
C VAL A 481 -10.22 -28.30 14.83
N LYS A 482 -11.05 -28.88 15.70
CA LYS A 482 -12.45 -29.20 15.42
C LYS A 482 -13.34 -28.52 16.46
N LYS A 483 -14.39 -27.82 16.02
CA LYS A 483 -15.45 -27.31 16.90
C LYS A 483 -16.30 -28.49 17.38
N GLY A 484 -16.62 -28.52 18.68
CA GLY A 484 -17.61 -29.43 19.25
C GLY A 484 -19.05 -28.98 19.03
N GLU A 485 -19.96 -29.56 19.79
CA GLU A 485 -21.41 -29.33 19.68
C GLU A 485 -21.83 -27.99 20.31
N ASN A 486 -21.37 -27.74 21.54
CA ASN A 486 -21.67 -26.53 22.31
C ASN A 486 -20.83 -25.33 21.85
N ASP A 487 -21.35 -24.11 21.99
CA ASP A 487 -20.58 -22.88 21.79
C ASP A 487 -19.90 -22.41 23.09
N ILE A 488 -18.64 -21.97 22.98
CA ILE A 488 -17.80 -21.54 24.10
C ILE A 488 -17.79 -20.01 24.15
N ALA A 489 -18.44 -19.45 25.17
CA ALA A 489 -18.59 -18.02 25.40
C ALA A 489 -17.25 -17.27 25.28
N GLY A 490 -17.17 -16.32 24.35
CA GLY A 490 -15.99 -15.49 24.07
C GLY A 490 -14.94 -16.13 23.15
N LEU A 491 -15.16 -17.35 22.63
CA LEU A 491 -14.22 -18.05 21.74
C LEU A 491 -14.86 -18.45 20.39
N THR A 492 -16.12 -18.88 20.39
CA THR A 492 -16.83 -19.31 19.17
C THR A 492 -18.03 -18.44 18.79
N ASP A 493 -18.65 -17.71 19.73
CA ASP A 493 -19.89 -16.94 19.49
C ASP A 493 -19.76 -15.82 18.45
N SER A 494 -18.58 -15.20 18.34
CA SER A 494 -18.36 -14.06 17.45
C SER A 494 -17.10 -14.24 16.58
N ILE A 495 -17.01 -13.45 15.50
CA ILE A 495 -15.95 -13.55 14.49
C ILE A 495 -15.25 -12.20 14.37
N VAL A 496 -13.92 -12.19 14.56
CA VAL A 496 -13.08 -11.01 14.36
C VAL A 496 -12.54 -11.01 12.92
N PRO A 497 -13.01 -10.12 12.04
CA PRO A 497 -12.57 -10.11 10.65
C PRO A 497 -11.10 -9.71 10.50
N ARG A 498 -10.42 -10.28 9.50
CA ARG A 498 -9.00 -10.01 9.24
C ARG A 498 -8.78 -8.56 8.83
N ARG A 499 -8.12 -7.77 9.69
CA ARG A 499 -7.87 -6.32 9.53
C ARG A 499 -7.20 -5.89 8.21
N LEU A 500 -6.43 -6.76 7.55
CA LEU A 500 -5.63 -6.42 6.36
C LEU A 500 -5.86 -7.41 5.22
N GLY A 501 -6.31 -6.88 4.08
CA GLY A 501 -6.39 -7.62 2.82
C GLY A 501 -5.02 -7.84 2.13
N PRO A 502 -4.98 -8.66 1.06
CA PRO A 502 -3.76 -8.98 0.34
C PRO A 502 -3.14 -7.76 -0.39
N LYS A 503 -1.83 -7.54 -0.21
CA LYS A 503 -1.07 -6.43 -0.83
C LYS A 503 -0.44 -6.77 -2.19
N ARG A 504 -0.26 -8.05 -2.51
CA ARG A 504 0.43 -8.51 -3.74
C ARG A 504 -0.61 -8.77 -4.82
N ALA A 505 -0.38 -8.28 -6.05
CA ALA A 505 -1.33 -8.41 -7.18
C ALA A 505 -1.87 -9.84 -7.35
N ASN A 506 -1.00 -10.86 -7.38
CA ASN A 506 -1.43 -12.27 -7.53
C ASN A 506 -2.24 -12.80 -6.34
N ASN A 507 -2.04 -12.27 -5.12
CA ASN A 507 -2.83 -12.67 -3.96
C ASN A 507 -4.23 -12.01 -3.98
N ILE A 508 -4.35 -10.80 -4.55
CA ILE A 508 -5.64 -10.17 -4.83
C ILE A 508 -6.39 -10.98 -5.90
N ARG A 509 -5.73 -11.37 -7.00
CA ARG A 509 -6.34 -12.26 -8.02
C ARG A 509 -6.86 -13.56 -7.42
N LYS A 510 -6.05 -14.22 -6.58
CA LYS A 510 -6.46 -15.47 -5.90
C LYS A 510 -7.66 -15.29 -4.97
N LEU A 511 -7.76 -14.17 -4.26
CA LEU A 511 -8.84 -13.94 -3.29
C LEU A 511 -10.22 -13.77 -3.98
N PHE A 512 -10.26 -13.10 -5.13
CA PHE A 512 -11.48 -12.82 -5.87
C PHE A 512 -11.63 -13.68 -7.16
N ALA A 513 -10.85 -14.76 -7.28
CA ALA A 513 -10.80 -15.65 -8.46
C ALA A 513 -10.64 -14.94 -9.83
N LEU A 514 -10.02 -13.75 -9.86
CA LEU A 514 -9.94 -12.88 -11.05
C LEU A 514 -9.11 -13.53 -12.17
N LYS A 515 -9.56 -13.39 -13.43
CA LYS A 515 -8.74 -13.74 -14.60
C LYS A 515 -7.51 -12.83 -14.69
N LYS A 516 -6.55 -13.19 -15.54
CA LYS A 516 -5.27 -12.48 -15.66
C LYS A 516 -5.40 -11.07 -16.24
N ASP A 517 -6.41 -10.86 -17.08
CA ASP A 517 -6.58 -9.63 -17.87
C ASP A 517 -7.38 -8.56 -17.11
N GLU A 518 -8.13 -8.95 -16.08
CA GLU A 518 -8.87 -8.05 -15.20
C GLU A 518 -7.92 -7.17 -14.35
N ASP A 519 -8.34 -5.93 -14.04
CA ASP A 519 -7.54 -4.99 -13.26
C ASP A 519 -7.73 -5.14 -11.74
N VAL A 520 -6.68 -5.66 -11.08
CA VAL A 520 -6.60 -5.85 -9.62
C VAL A 520 -6.69 -4.55 -8.81
N ARG A 521 -6.58 -3.36 -9.42
CA ARG A 521 -6.68 -2.08 -8.68
C ARG A 521 -8.07 -1.85 -8.11
N LYS A 522 -9.12 -2.24 -8.85
CA LYS A 522 -10.52 -2.06 -8.44
C LYS A 522 -10.87 -2.92 -7.21
N TYR A 523 -10.32 -4.13 -7.16
CA TYR A 523 -10.54 -5.13 -6.11
C TYR A 523 -9.60 -5.00 -4.89
N ALA A 524 -8.89 -3.88 -4.74
CA ALA A 524 -8.01 -3.67 -3.60
C ALA A 524 -8.82 -3.28 -2.35
N ILE A 525 -9.00 -4.23 -1.42
CA ILE A 525 -9.72 -4.00 -0.16
C ILE A 525 -9.22 -2.71 0.53
N ARG A 526 -10.14 -1.77 0.69
CA ARG A 526 -9.94 -0.51 1.42
C ARG A 526 -10.40 -0.73 2.85
N ARG A 527 -9.74 -0.06 3.80
CA ARG A 527 -10.24 0.05 5.17
C ARG A 527 -10.64 1.48 5.45
N GLU A 528 -11.74 1.66 6.14
CA GLU A 528 -12.06 2.96 6.73
C GLU A 528 -11.13 3.25 7.92
N VAL A 529 -10.91 4.53 8.14
CA VAL A 529 -10.08 5.04 9.22
C VAL A 529 -10.85 6.20 9.81
N GLN A 530 -11.38 5.96 11.00
CA GLN A 530 -12.00 7.00 11.80
C GLN A 530 -10.97 8.10 12.11
N PRO A 531 -11.39 9.37 12.17
CA PRO A 531 -10.52 10.46 12.59
C PRO A 531 -10.05 10.24 14.05
N LYS A 532 -8.97 10.90 14.44
CA LYS A 532 -8.57 10.98 15.86
C LYS A 532 -9.32 12.06 16.64
N ASN A 533 -9.86 13.05 15.92
CA ASN A 533 -10.58 14.17 16.48
C ASN A 533 -12.07 13.91 16.23
N GLU A 534 -12.89 14.12 17.26
CA GLU A 534 -14.35 14.06 17.15
C GLU A 534 -14.83 15.07 16.09
N GLY A 535 -15.71 14.64 15.19
CA GLY A 535 -16.18 15.43 14.04
C GLY A 535 -15.30 15.42 12.77
N GLY A 536 -14.16 14.71 12.74
CA GLY A 536 -13.33 14.63 11.53
C GLY A 536 -13.95 13.79 10.39
N LYS A 537 -13.67 14.16 9.13
CA LYS A 537 -14.12 13.35 7.95
C LYS A 537 -13.48 11.95 7.94
N ILE A 538 -14.30 10.90 7.79
CA ILE A 538 -13.87 9.49 7.68
C ILE A 538 -13.02 9.30 6.42
N LYS A 539 -11.86 8.63 6.52
CA LYS A 539 -10.93 8.44 5.39
C LYS A 539 -10.72 6.98 5.03
N THR A 540 -10.94 6.60 3.77
CA THR A 540 -10.61 5.25 3.30
C THR A 540 -9.12 5.14 2.92
N LYS A 541 -8.45 4.07 3.37
CA LYS A 541 -7.05 3.77 3.04
C LYS A 541 -6.93 2.42 2.34
N ALA A 542 -6.19 2.40 1.21
CA ALA A 542 -5.93 1.20 0.41
C ALA A 542 -4.44 0.79 0.47
N PRO A 543 -4.10 -0.50 0.33
CA PRO A 543 -2.72 -0.94 0.24
C PRO A 543 -2.11 -0.59 -1.13
N LYS A 544 -0.88 -0.06 -1.15
CA LYS A 544 -0.10 0.08 -2.39
C LYS A 544 0.23 -1.31 -2.96
N ILE A 545 -0.44 -1.67 -4.04
CA ILE A 545 -0.33 -3.00 -4.67
C ILE A 545 1.11 -3.26 -5.13
N GLN A 546 1.68 -4.37 -4.69
CA GLN A 546 3.02 -4.83 -5.08
C GLN A 546 2.97 -5.83 -6.22
N ARG A 547 4.03 -5.83 -7.03
CA ARG A 547 4.21 -6.69 -8.23
C ARG A 547 3.15 -6.47 -9.32
N LEU A 548 2.52 -5.30 -9.34
CA LEU A 548 1.63 -4.84 -10.42
C LEU A 548 2.46 -4.46 -11.66
N ILE A 549 1.99 -4.87 -12.84
CA ILE A 549 2.55 -4.42 -14.12
C ILE A 549 2.12 -2.96 -14.32
N THR A 550 3.09 -2.06 -14.52
CA THR A 550 2.86 -0.61 -14.65
C THR A 550 3.60 -0.07 -15.87
N PRO A 551 3.15 1.05 -16.48
CA PRO A 551 3.86 1.68 -17.60
C PRO A 551 5.32 1.99 -17.27
N LYS A 552 5.62 2.43 -16.03
CA LYS A 552 6.99 2.68 -15.54
C LYS A 552 7.86 1.42 -15.52
N LEU A 553 7.30 0.25 -15.19
CA LEU A 553 7.99 -1.03 -15.25
C LEU A 553 8.24 -1.48 -16.69
N LEU A 554 7.25 -1.33 -17.57
CA LEU A 554 7.38 -1.65 -19.00
C LEU A 554 8.42 -0.74 -19.67
N ARG A 555 8.43 0.56 -19.37
CA ARG A 555 9.44 1.53 -19.83
C ARG A 555 10.85 1.10 -19.42
N ARG A 556 11.08 0.83 -18.12
CA ARG A 556 12.38 0.34 -17.61
C ARG A 556 12.83 -0.96 -18.29
N LYS A 557 11.90 -1.87 -18.62
CA LYS A 557 12.22 -3.11 -19.36
C LYS A 557 12.61 -2.82 -20.82
N ARG A 558 11.87 -1.96 -21.53
CA ARG A 558 12.19 -1.51 -22.90
C ARG A 558 13.54 -0.79 -22.94
N GLU A 559 13.77 0.12 -22.00
CA GLU A 559 15.01 0.89 -21.83
C GLU A 559 16.23 -0.02 -21.61
N LYS A 560 16.15 -0.99 -20.69
CA LYS A 560 17.21 -1.99 -20.47
C LYS A 560 17.53 -2.81 -21.72
N ILE A 561 16.53 -3.12 -22.54
CA ILE A 561 16.71 -3.81 -23.83
C ILE A 561 17.36 -2.88 -24.86
N SER A 562 16.91 -1.62 -24.94
CA SER A 562 17.48 -0.60 -25.82
C SER A 562 18.95 -0.34 -25.51
N GLN A 563 19.30 -0.13 -24.24
CA GLN A 563 20.70 0.04 -23.79
C GLN A 563 21.57 -1.18 -24.15
N LYS A 564 21.07 -2.41 -24.00
CA LYS A 564 21.78 -3.62 -24.45
C LYS A 564 22.02 -3.62 -25.96
N ARG A 565 21.02 -3.28 -26.77
CA ARG A 565 21.14 -3.15 -28.24
C ARG A 565 22.13 -2.06 -28.63
N ALA A 566 22.06 -0.89 -27.99
CA ALA A 566 22.98 0.22 -28.23
C ALA A 566 24.45 -0.14 -27.92
N ARG A 567 24.70 -0.82 -26.79
CA ARG A 567 26.04 -1.35 -26.46
C ARG A 567 26.54 -2.35 -27.51
N PHE A 568 25.68 -3.29 -27.94
CA PHE A 568 26.04 -4.25 -29.00
C PHE A 568 26.37 -3.56 -30.32
N LEU A 569 25.54 -2.60 -30.76
CA LEU A 569 25.77 -1.82 -31.98
C LEU A 569 27.05 -0.97 -31.90
N LYS A 570 27.32 -0.33 -30.76
CA LYS A 570 28.57 0.41 -30.52
C LYS A 570 29.78 -0.52 -30.65
N ASN A 571 29.77 -1.66 -29.97
CA ASN A 571 30.86 -2.64 -30.01
C ASN A 571 31.05 -3.22 -31.43
N LYS A 572 29.97 -3.46 -32.18
CA LYS A 572 30.04 -3.88 -33.59
C LYS A 572 30.72 -2.82 -34.46
N LYS A 573 30.27 -1.56 -34.39
CA LYS A 573 30.87 -0.43 -35.12
C LYS A 573 32.34 -0.23 -34.77
N GLN A 574 32.70 -0.29 -33.48
CA GLN A 574 34.10 -0.20 -33.04
C GLN A 574 34.96 -1.35 -33.56
N LYS A 575 34.43 -2.58 -33.57
CA LYS A 575 35.13 -3.76 -34.14
C LYS A 575 35.33 -3.63 -35.65
N GLU A 576 34.36 -3.09 -36.38
CA GLU A 576 34.46 -2.84 -37.83
C GLU A 576 35.47 -1.73 -38.14
N TRP A 577 35.42 -0.62 -37.41
CA TRP A 577 36.38 0.49 -37.51
C TRP A 577 37.82 0.03 -37.20
N TYR A 578 38.02 -0.70 -36.11
CA TYR A 578 39.33 -1.26 -35.74
C TYR A 578 39.86 -2.24 -36.79
N LYS A 579 39.00 -3.13 -37.33
CA LYS A 579 39.36 -4.03 -38.44
C LYS A 579 39.84 -3.24 -39.67
N ASN A 580 39.19 -2.13 -40.02
CA ASN A 580 39.57 -1.30 -41.14
C ASN A 580 40.93 -0.64 -40.93
N ILE A 581 41.19 -0.09 -39.73
CA ILE A 581 42.50 0.47 -39.36
C ILE A 581 43.60 -0.61 -39.41
N VAL A 582 43.37 -1.79 -38.82
CA VAL A 582 44.35 -2.89 -38.87
C VAL A 582 44.63 -3.32 -40.31
N LYS A 583 43.60 -3.38 -41.18
CA LYS A 583 43.75 -3.67 -42.62
C LYS A 583 44.58 -2.60 -43.34
N GLN A 584 44.37 -1.32 -43.02
CA GLN A 584 45.16 -0.21 -43.57
C GLN A 584 46.62 -0.26 -43.09
N ARG A 585 46.86 -0.36 -41.77
CA ARG A 585 48.21 -0.46 -41.20
C ARG A 585 49.00 -1.65 -41.73
N ARG A 586 48.37 -2.81 -41.90
CA ARG A 586 48.98 -3.98 -42.57
C ARG A 586 49.38 -3.67 -44.02
N LYS A 587 48.51 -3.03 -44.80
CA LYS A 587 48.84 -2.60 -46.18
C LYS A 587 50.00 -1.59 -46.21
N GLU A 588 50.01 -0.62 -45.29
CA GLU A 588 51.10 0.36 -45.16
C GLU A 588 52.44 -0.33 -44.83
N ALA A 589 52.45 -1.23 -43.83
CA ALA A 589 53.63 -2.01 -43.48
C ALA A 589 54.13 -2.88 -44.64
N THR A 590 53.24 -3.56 -45.37
CA THR A 590 53.62 -4.33 -46.57
C THR A 590 54.17 -3.45 -47.68
N ARG A 591 53.59 -2.25 -47.91
CA ARG A 591 54.11 -1.26 -48.87
C ARG A 591 55.49 -0.74 -48.46
N TYR A 592 55.69 -0.47 -47.17
CA TYR A 592 56.98 -0.05 -46.62
C TYR A 592 58.05 -1.13 -46.80
N GLN A 593 57.76 -2.40 -46.45
CA GLN A 593 58.69 -3.50 -46.69
C GLN A 593 59.01 -3.67 -48.18
N ARG A 594 58.00 -3.68 -49.07
CA ARG A 594 58.26 -3.73 -50.53
C ARG A 594 59.14 -2.59 -51.04
N ARG A 595 58.98 -1.36 -50.50
CA ARG A 595 59.86 -0.22 -50.82
C ARG A 595 61.28 -0.43 -50.30
N LYS A 596 61.44 -0.94 -49.07
CA LYS A 596 62.74 -1.29 -48.49
C LYS A 596 63.44 -2.39 -49.31
N ASP A 597 62.72 -3.43 -49.70
CA ASP A 597 63.23 -4.53 -50.53
C ASP A 597 63.61 -4.06 -51.93
N ALA A 598 62.80 -3.20 -52.55
CA ALA A 598 63.13 -2.58 -53.84
C ALA A 598 64.39 -1.71 -53.76
N LYS A 599 64.53 -0.91 -52.69
CA LYS A 599 65.75 -0.13 -52.43
C LYS A 599 66.97 -1.05 -52.27
N ASN A 600 66.87 -2.07 -51.41
CA ASN A 600 67.92 -3.08 -51.20
C ASN A 600 68.31 -3.82 -52.49
N ARG A 601 67.35 -4.10 -53.39
CA ARG A 601 67.63 -4.69 -54.72
C ARG A 601 68.39 -3.70 -55.60
N SER A 602 67.91 -2.46 -55.73
CA SER A 602 68.58 -1.44 -56.54
C SER A 602 70.01 -1.15 -56.07
N GLU A 603 70.26 -1.15 -54.76
CA GLU A 603 71.61 -1.00 -54.18
C GLU A 603 72.52 -2.20 -54.55
N LYS A 604 72.00 -3.44 -54.51
CA LYS A 604 72.72 -4.64 -54.97
C LYS A 604 73.01 -4.59 -56.48
N ASP A 605 72.08 -4.13 -57.29
CA ASP A 605 72.24 -4.00 -58.75
C ASP A 605 73.29 -2.92 -59.10
N ILE A 606 73.26 -1.77 -58.41
CA ILE A 606 74.28 -0.72 -58.52
C ILE A 606 75.65 -1.25 -58.11
N ALA A 607 75.75 -2.01 -57.00
CA ALA A 607 77.00 -2.63 -56.56
C ALA A 607 77.53 -3.67 -57.57
N HIS A 608 76.65 -4.47 -58.18
CA HIS A 608 77.01 -5.40 -59.24
C HIS A 608 77.50 -4.68 -60.50
N LEU A 609 76.84 -3.58 -60.92
CA LEU A 609 77.27 -2.75 -62.04
C LEU A 609 78.63 -2.08 -61.78
N LYS A 610 78.91 -1.59 -60.56
CA LYS A 610 80.23 -1.09 -60.16
C LYS A 610 81.30 -2.18 -60.31
N LYS A 611 81.10 -3.37 -59.71
CA LYS A 611 82.01 -4.53 -59.87
C LYS A 611 82.20 -4.93 -61.34
N LYS A 612 81.16 -4.87 -62.18
CA LYS A 612 81.24 -5.15 -63.63
C LYS A 612 82.08 -4.10 -64.39
N LYS A 613 81.96 -2.81 -64.03
CA LYS A 613 82.79 -1.72 -64.57
C LYS A 613 84.26 -1.88 -64.16
N GLU A 614 84.55 -2.20 -62.89
CA GLU A 614 85.91 -2.47 -62.41
C GLU A 614 86.55 -3.67 -63.11
N ARG A 615 85.83 -4.79 -63.23
CA ARG A 615 86.28 -5.97 -64.00
C ARG A 615 86.61 -5.60 -65.46
N LYS A 616 85.80 -4.75 -66.11
CA LYS A 616 86.12 -4.21 -67.44
C LYS A 616 87.36 -3.31 -67.44
N LYS A 617 87.56 -2.45 -66.43
CA LYS A 617 88.74 -1.57 -66.30
C LYS A 617 90.02 -2.39 -66.12
N LYS A 618 90.03 -3.38 -65.21
CA LYS A 618 91.14 -4.34 -65.04
C LYS A 618 91.45 -5.11 -66.34
N ARG A 619 90.44 -5.64 -67.03
CA ARG A 619 90.63 -6.31 -68.34
C ARG A 619 91.21 -5.38 -69.42
N ARG A 620 90.87 -4.09 -69.42
CA ARG A 620 91.47 -3.09 -70.33
C ARG A 620 92.93 -2.80 -69.99
N LEU A 621 93.27 -2.69 -68.70
CA LEU A 621 94.66 -2.53 -68.23
C LEU A 621 95.53 -3.72 -68.64
N ILE A 622 95.10 -4.94 -68.35
CA ILE A 622 95.80 -6.18 -68.75
C ILE A 622 95.99 -6.26 -70.27
N ARG A 623 95.01 -5.83 -71.07
CA ARG A 623 95.16 -5.75 -72.54
C ARG A 623 96.17 -4.67 -72.98
N LYS A 624 96.29 -3.55 -72.25
CA LYS A 624 97.28 -2.50 -72.52
C LYS A 624 98.69 -2.98 -72.14
N GLU A 625 98.84 -3.63 -70.99
CA GLU A 625 100.08 -4.27 -70.55
C GLU A 625 100.56 -5.33 -71.53
N LYS A 626 99.69 -6.26 -71.97
CA LYS A 626 100.03 -7.25 -73.01
C LYS A 626 100.43 -6.61 -74.35
N ARG A 627 99.78 -5.51 -74.76
CA ARG A 627 100.19 -4.76 -75.96
C ARG A 627 101.57 -4.10 -75.80
N ILE A 628 101.90 -3.60 -74.61
CA ILE A 628 103.22 -3.04 -74.30
C ILE A 628 104.29 -4.14 -74.26
N GLN A 629 103.99 -5.31 -73.68
CA GLN A 629 104.89 -6.46 -73.69
C GLN A 629 105.16 -6.99 -75.10
N ASN A 630 104.15 -7.09 -75.96
CA ASN A 630 104.36 -7.48 -77.37
C ASN A 630 105.20 -6.43 -78.12
N LYS A 631 104.99 -5.13 -77.87
CA LYS A 631 105.83 -4.03 -78.40
C LYS A 631 107.26 -3.97 -77.83
N LYS A 632 107.62 -4.85 -76.89
CA LYS A 632 108.98 -5.03 -76.36
C LYS A 632 109.59 -6.39 -76.75
N LYS A 633 108.85 -7.21 -77.50
CA LYS A 633 109.28 -8.52 -78.01
C LYS A 633 109.49 -8.55 -79.52
N ASN A 634 108.84 -7.63 -80.23
CA ASN A 634 109.31 -7.07 -81.49
C ASN A 634 110.20 -5.85 -81.17
#